data_AF-A0A833GM80-F1
#
_entry.id   AF-A0A833GM80-F1
#
_cell.length_a   1.000
_cell.length_b   1.000
_cell.length_c   1.000
_cell.angle_alpha   90.00
_cell.angle_beta   90.00
_cell.angle_gamma   90.00
#
_symmetry.space_group_name_H-M   'P 1'
#
loop_
_entity.id
_entity.type
_entity.pdbx_description
1 polymer ?
#
loop_
_entity_poly.entity_id
_entity_poly.type
_entity_poly.pdbx_seq_one_letter_code
_entity_poly.pdbx_strand_id
1 'polypeptide(L)'
;MNRLPGVGATHSTPHHNPRRLPRTQSCARKAGPAEGPPGPRWRTHRHPAGCTCSHSRTMGKKVPANQCVQAWHGTCYSRVSTRRPHMSRLSTNPSLILRLAAFLFSLTFAQASQAVPILVDSAADNLIAGDGLCTLREAIDNANWDHDFTAGDCEPGLPGMDTIQIQSGLPTIVLNGTELILDRSMAIIGPAAGQEISGNGVSRVFNVSGSNDSAGLHEYRFENLHIINGRTSSSASNDTPLYQCAGGGAGLCAVAGGVNVQRRVVMRNVEFRSNLSTSDNANNVYGTTAAGGAAYFGHGIDEVDISSALFAYNEAEGVGNNFGGAIAAEMFGSLRLANVQFLGNSASSAAGAIYAADGQSFTLSHTDLANNKAKDGEPVAIWVENTDLTILQDSVLQANLNIDAAQNLTKRGYAMRVDGTSGGNDVVLVANTWIDQNLSCGIGFVDVSAFVNNSTFSRNSCDHAGAAMGIFDATVEVTASSILDNINTLPAVRLDGGSLKLESSTVVANQATAPGEAGGIRLDAGTLTLRNTILAENAGSQGSLHRISGTVNASYSQFGDPSGEINGTSSNNLFIGSTYLGAFGDYGCATKAGDSFVGPPVCVPMRPLSTNSPARDQGNAFGAAYDQRGPGFTRSEGGAADIGAYEFQPPLITIEAVDATKDEGNSGDTQFTFRVKRNGDRRSESWAAWHLMGIGSHPADSGDFSGSWIGGSAYFPANAVEATVNIYVTGDTIAEHNEGFRVNLGALTNGQMGDSTAADGLIINDDATFPVATLSIAPLQVDVPEGQWLYSTHRFRVTRSQVTSGFCTVEVVLSGDGSFPADDDDFYGSSTGLLNTYQMGPGTTHFDIEIPVAGDGKLEQNEHFSVSLQNPSGCFIANDSASAGSYIINDDSGIWIGTVTTLAAEGDSGATLFSFLVQRAYSDVNAASVQYTVSGIGTSPADAADFVGGSFPSGTVSFAPGQSESVLVIQVAGDLTPEPDESFRVTLSNAQGGEITPLPHADAIIVNDDVAGDLIFANGFE
;
A
#
# COMPACT_ATOMS: atom_id res chain seq x y z
N MET A 1 -5.98 14.98 -56.15
CA MET A 1 -6.69 15.87 -57.09
C MET A 1 -6.88 15.14 -58.42
N ASN A 2 -7.93 15.44 -59.19
CA ASN A 2 -8.11 15.17 -60.64
C ASN A 2 -7.91 13.72 -61.18
N ARG A 3 -8.94 13.04 -61.72
CA ARG A 3 -9.61 13.19 -63.07
C ARG A 3 -8.77 12.57 -64.21
N LEU A 4 -9.24 11.69 -65.11
CA LEU A 4 -10.51 11.44 -65.86
C LEU A 4 -10.46 10.00 -66.51
N PRO A 5 -11.31 9.57 -67.49
CA PRO A 5 -12.79 9.47 -67.54
C PRO A 5 -13.35 8.15 -68.19
N GLY A 6 -14.68 8.00 -68.28
CA GLY A 6 -15.35 7.21 -69.36
C GLY A 6 -16.57 6.37 -68.93
N VAL A 7 -17.56 6.13 -69.80
CA VAL A 7 -18.73 7.00 -70.17
C VAL A 7 -19.74 6.15 -71.00
N GLY A 8 -21.06 6.34 -70.81
CA GLY A 8 -22.17 5.63 -71.52
C GLY A 8 -23.02 4.77 -70.57
N ALA A 9 -24.37 4.80 -70.47
CA ALA A 9 -25.48 5.20 -71.36
C ALA A 9 -25.73 4.20 -72.52
N THR A 10 -26.95 3.70 -72.84
CA THR A 10 -28.34 4.15 -72.53
C THR A 10 -29.41 3.02 -72.47
N HIS A 11 -30.60 3.36 -71.92
CA HIS A 11 -31.97 2.96 -72.34
C HIS A 11 -32.71 1.62 -71.99
N SER A 12 -34.05 1.80 -71.94
CA SER A 12 -35.19 0.87 -72.18
C SER A 12 -35.64 -0.21 -71.17
N THR A 13 -36.76 0.11 -70.50
CA THR A 13 -37.82 -0.78 -69.96
C THR A 13 -38.85 -1.14 -71.07
N PRO A 14 -40.06 -1.75 -70.86
CA PRO A 14 -40.72 -2.32 -69.66
C PRO A 14 -41.44 -3.69 -69.88
N HIS A 15 -42.29 -4.09 -68.90
CA HIS A 15 -43.56 -4.90 -68.94
C HIS A 15 -43.60 -5.86 -67.72
N HIS A 16 -44.71 -6.12 -66.99
CA HIS A 16 -46.10 -5.64 -67.06
C HIS A 16 -46.77 -5.63 -65.65
N ASN A 17 -47.72 -4.72 -65.40
CA ASN A 17 -48.73 -4.75 -64.28
C ASN A 17 -49.82 -5.85 -64.56
N PRO A 18 -50.74 -6.31 -63.64
CA PRO A 18 -51.34 -5.58 -62.50
C PRO A 18 -51.81 -6.37 -61.22
N ARG A 19 -52.34 -5.62 -60.23
CA ARG A 19 -53.42 -5.93 -59.22
C ARG A 19 -53.90 -7.39 -58.95
N ARG A 20 -54.06 -7.76 -57.66
CA ARG A 20 -55.32 -8.29 -57.05
C ARG A 20 -55.28 -8.50 -55.51
N LEU A 21 -56.46 -8.62 -54.89
CA LEU A 21 -56.74 -9.09 -53.51
C LEU A 21 -57.54 -10.43 -53.59
N PRO A 22 -57.45 -11.30 -52.57
CA PRO A 22 -58.54 -11.50 -51.58
C PRO A 22 -57.99 -11.65 -50.12
N ARG A 23 -58.71 -11.34 -49.01
CA ARG A 23 -59.78 -12.10 -48.30
C ARG A 23 -59.45 -13.60 -48.12
N THR A 24 -59.55 -14.23 -46.93
CA THR A 24 -60.54 -14.16 -45.82
C THR A 24 -59.94 -13.69 -44.47
N GLN A 25 -60.65 -13.17 -43.43
CA GLN A 25 -61.89 -13.53 -42.69
C GLN A 25 -61.75 -14.74 -41.74
N SER A 26 -62.20 -14.72 -40.46
CA SER A 26 -62.94 -13.66 -39.72
C SER A 26 -62.98 -13.78 -38.17
N CYS A 27 -63.21 -12.63 -37.50
CA CYS A 27 -63.90 -12.46 -36.18
C CYS A 27 -63.15 -12.91 -34.88
N ALA A 28 -63.44 -12.33 -33.70
CA ALA A 28 -64.62 -11.53 -33.27
C ALA A 28 -64.28 -10.15 -32.61
N ARG A 29 -65.31 -9.45 -32.10
CA ARG A 29 -65.28 -8.04 -31.63
C ARG A 29 -65.63 -7.88 -30.15
N LYS A 30 -65.12 -6.81 -29.49
CA LYS A 30 -65.82 -5.69 -28.78
C LYS A 30 -64.76 -4.87 -28.01
N ALA A 31 -64.64 -3.53 -28.12
CA ALA A 31 -65.56 -2.39 -27.92
C ALA A 31 -65.50 -1.83 -26.47
N GLY A 32 -65.35 -0.50 -26.33
CA GLY A 32 -65.36 0.26 -25.05
C GLY A 32 -66.79 0.65 -24.59
N PRO A 33 -67.02 1.75 -23.83
CA PRO A 33 -66.22 3.00 -23.75
C PRO A 33 -65.99 3.56 -22.31
N ALA A 34 -65.85 4.88 -22.17
CA ALA A 34 -65.54 5.64 -20.95
C ALA A 34 -66.75 5.91 -20.01
N GLU A 35 -66.51 6.41 -18.78
CA GLU A 35 -67.07 7.67 -18.23
C GLU A 35 -66.56 7.99 -16.79
N GLY A 36 -67.11 9.02 -16.13
CA GLY A 36 -66.52 9.73 -14.96
C GLY A 36 -67.16 9.51 -13.56
N PRO A 37 -66.87 10.39 -12.57
CA PRO A 37 -67.10 10.17 -11.13
C PRO A 37 -68.45 10.72 -10.60
N PRO A 38 -68.86 10.34 -9.37
CA PRO A 38 -68.69 11.27 -8.23
C PRO A 38 -68.38 10.61 -6.85
N GLY A 39 -68.06 11.43 -5.84
CA GLY A 39 -67.98 11.04 -4.41
C GLY A 39 -69.37 10.95 -3.73
N PRO A 40 -69.49 10.92 -2.37
CA PRO A 40 -68.92 11.90 -1.42
C PRO A 40 -68.49 11.24 -0.06
N ARG A 41 -68.49 11.76 1.19
CA ARG A 41 -68.84 13.05 1.87
C ARG A 41 -68.28 13.05 3.34
N TRP A 42 -68.03 14.23 3.94
CA TRP A 42 -67.86 14.49 5.41
C TRP A 42 -66.63 13.84 6.10
N ARG A 43 -65.98 14.34 7.19
CA ARG A 43 -66.06 15.51 8.13
C ARG A 43 -64.74 15.53 8.97
N THR A 44 -64.19 16.57 9.64
CA THR A 44 -64.33 18.05 9.69
C THR A 44 -63.11 18.67 10.44
N HIS A 45 -62.79 19.96 10.22
CA HIS A 45 -61.95 20.85 11.07
C HIS A 45 -60.41 20.58 11.15
N ARG A 46 -59.51 21.57 11.34
CA ARG A 46 -59.62 23.05 11.50
C ARG A 46 -58.37 23.80 10.93
N HIS A 47 -58.50 25.11 10.70
CA HIS A 47 -57.51 26.09 10.13
C HIS A 47 -56.65 26.79 11.23
N PRO A 48 -55.68 27.72 10.92
CA PRO A 48 -55.24 28.37 9.65
C PRO A 48 -53.76 28.01 9.25
N ALA A 49 -52.96 28.66 8.39
CA ALA A 49 -53.02 29.87 7.51
C ALA A 49 -52.33 29.54 6.13
N GLY A 50 -51.76 30.38 5.23
CA GLY A 50 -51.54 31.85 5.06
C GLY A 50 -50.05 32.24 4.90
N CYS A 51 -49.56 33.21 4.09
CA CYS A 51 -50.15 34.08 3.03
C CYS A 51 -49.04 34.72 2.11
N THR A 52 -49.40 35.07 0.86
CA THR A 52 -49.00 36.23 -0.04
C THR A 52 -47.57 36.89 -0.05
N CYS A 53 -46.98 37.47 -1.13
CA CYS A 53 -47.18 37.50 -2.62
C CYS A 53 -46.08 38.33 -3.39
N SER A 54 -45.98 38.16 -4.73
CA SER A 54 -45.65 39.16 -5.81
C SER A 54 -44.21 39.54 -6.33
N HIS A 55 -44.06 39.58 -7.68
CA HIS A 55 -43.34 40.46 -8.67
C HIS A 55 -41.91 41.08 -8.42
N SER A 56 -41.06 41.50 -9.41
CA SER A 56 -40.80 41.17 -10.85
C SER A 56 -39.60 41.95 -11.51
N ARG A 57 -39.05 41.48 -12.66
CA ARG A 57 -38.39 42.21 -13.83
C ARG A 57 -36.88 42.69 -13.89
N THR A 58 -36.17 42.19 -14.93
CA THR A 58 -35.29 42.82 -16.00
C THR A 58 -33.83 43.36 -15.86
N MET A 59 -32.92 42.77 -16.70
CA MET A 59 -31.88 43.33 -17.64
C MET A 59 -30.58 44.10 -17.20
N GLY A 60 -29.41 43.78 -17.84
CA GLY A 60 -28.47 44.83 -18.40
C GLY A 60 -26.91 44.70 -18.43
N LYS A 61 -26.30 44.09 -19.47
CA LYS A 61 -24.98 44.36 -20.18
C LYS A 61 -23.62 44.73 -19.48
N LYS A 62 -22.59 43.87 -19.72
CA LYS A 62 -21.15 44.08 -20.17
C LYS A 62 -20.15 45.13 -19.55
N VAL A 63 -19.08 44.63 -18.86
CA VAL A 63 -17.62 44.46 -19.27
C VAL A 63 -16.84 45.65 -19.92
N PRO A 64 -15.49 45.90 -19.71
CA PRO A 64 -14.41 45.28 -18.86
C PRO A 64 -13.50 46.24 -18.00
N ALA A 65 -12.62 45.70 -17.13
CA ALA A 65 -11.27 46.24 -16.77
C ALA A 65 -10.43 45.21 -15.94
N ASN A 66 -9.10 45.41 -15.77
CA ASN A 66 -8.15 44.47 -15.14
C ASN A 66 -7.74 44.85 -13.70
N GLN A 67 -7.46 43.88 -12.82
CA GLN A 67 -6.15 43.68 -12.12
C GLN A 67 -6.13 42.37 -11.28
N CYS A 68 -5.05 42.11 -10.52
CA CYS A 68 -4.57 40.78 -10.12
C CYS A 68 -4.83 40.37 -8.64
N VAL A 69 -4.23 39.23 -8.24
CA VAL A 69 -3.97 38.69 -6.87
C VAL A 69 -4.86 37.50 -6.45
N GLN A 70 -4.40 36.76 -5.43
CA GLN A 70 -4.57 35.31 -5.22
C GLN A 70 -5.84 34.86 -4.46
N ALA A 71 -6.03 33.54 -4.48
CA ALA A 71 -7.06 32.70 -3.88
C ALA A 71 -7.49 32.99 -2.43
N TRP A 72 -8.71 32.54 -2.08
CA TRP A 72 -8.98 31.55 -1.02
C TRP A 72 -10.39 30.91 -1.16
N HIS A 73 -10.78 29.97 -0.29
CA HIS A 73 -12.02 29.16 -0.38
C HIS A 73 -13.32 29.90 0.01
N GLY A 74 -14.52 29.44 -0.46
CA GLY A 74 -15.82 29.94 0.09
C GLY A 74 -17.16 29.57 -0.59
N THR A 75 -17.66 28.35 -0.39
CA THR A 75 -19.10 27.95 -0.24
C THR A 75 -20.27 28.56 -1.10
N CYS A 76 -20.77 27.76 -2.05
CA CYS A 76 -22.13 27.15 -2.13
C CYS A 76 -23.49 27.91 -1.97
N TYR A 77 -24.35 27.76 -3.01
CA TYR A 77 -25.83 27.56 -3.00
C TYR A 77 -26.78 28.65 -2.44
N SER A 78 -28.08 28.78 -2.80
CA SER A 78 -29.01 28.05 -3.71
C SER A 78 -29.88 29.10 -4.49
N ARG A 79 -30.93 28.86 -5.29
CA ARG A 79 -32.03 27.86 -5.46
C ARG A 79 -32.66 28.11 -6.88
N VAL A 80 -33.53 27.34 -7.55
CA VAL A 80 -34.82 26.67 -7.23
C VAL A 80 -35.09 25.52 -8.23
N SER A 81 -35.95 24.55 -7.89
CA SER A 81 -36.36 23.41 -8.73
C SER A 81 -37.89 23.24 -8.84
N THR A 82 -38.39 22.92 -10.04
CA THR A 82 -39.69 22.25 -10.33
C THR A 82 -39.69 21.74 -11.79
N ARG A 83 -40.27 20.59 -12.18
CA ARG A 83 -40.79 19.40 -11.46
C ARG A 83 -40.85 18.22 -12.47
N ARG A 84 -40.83 16.96 -12.00
CA ARG A 84 -40.90 15.74 -12.84
C ARG A 84 -42.33 15.16 -12.97
N PRO A 85 -42.55 14.19 -13.88
CA PRO A 85 -43.40 13.02 -13.65
C PRO A 85 -42.66 11.89 -12.89
N HIS A 86 -43.43 10.93 -12.36
CA HIS A 86 -42.98 9.71 -11.66
C HIS A 86 -42.69 8.58 -12.68
N MET A 87 -42.08 7.40 -12.41
CA MET A 87 -41.40 6.72 -11.27
C MET A 87 -40.49 5.63 -11.93
N SER A 88 -39.54 4.93 -11.30
CA SER A 88 -39.52 4.33 -9.97
C SER A 88 -38.14 4.35 -9.29
N ARG A 89 -38.17 4.20 -7.96
CA ARG A 89 -37.10 4.41 -6.99
C ARG A 89 -35.91 3.45 -7.13
N LEU A 90 -34.70 4.01 -7.17
CA LEU A 90 -33.62 3.64 -6.25
C LEU A 90 -33.21 4.91 -5.51
N SER A 91 -33.14 4.86 -4.19
CA SER A 91 -32.79 6.00 -3.33
C SER A 91 -31.84 5.51 -2.26
N THR A 92 -30.74 6.23 -2.08
CA THR A 92 -29.96 6.16 -0.85
C THR A 92 -30.87 6.49 0.33
N ASN A 93 -30.69 5.78 1.44
CA ASN A 93 -31.50 5.92 2.65
C ASN A 93 -30.55 5.89 3.87
N PRO A 94 -30.63 6.85 4.81
CA PRO A 94 -29.61 7.02 5.85
C PRO A 94 -29.78 6.03 7.01
N SER A 95 -29.28 4.80 6.83
CA SER A 95 -29.32 3.74 7.86
C SER A 95 -27.97 3.43 8.51
N LEU A 96 -26.87 3.98 8.00
CA LEU A 96 -25.51 3.55 8.37
C LEU A 96 -25.03 4.13 9.72
N ILE A 97 -25.46 5.34 10.07
CA ILE A 97 -25.03 6.05 11.30
C ILE A 97 -25.82 5.59 12.54
N LEU A 98 -26.98 4.94 12.36
CA LEU A 98 -27.79 4.40 13.47
C LEU A 98 -27.62 2.89 13.69
N ARG A 99 -26.57 2.28 13.11
CA ARG A 99 -26.17 0.88 13.40
C ARG A 99 -24.82 0.76 14.12
N LEU A 100 -23.95 1.77 14.06
CA LEU A 100 -22.71 1.82 14.87
C LEU A 100 -22.97 2.12 16.36
N ALA A 101 -24.13 2.70 16.70
CA ALA A 101 -24.46 3.14 18.07
C ALA A 101 -25.22 2.09 18.92
N ALA A 102 -25.33 0.84 18.45
CA ALA A 102 -26.10 -0.23 19.10
C ALA A 102 -25.23 -1.39 19.63
N PHE A 103 -23.90 -1.25 19.59
CA PHE A 103 -22.93 -2.29 19.98
C PHE A 103 -22.14 -1.96 21.26
N LEU A 104 -22.69 -1.07 22.09
CA LEU A 104 -21.96 -0.46 23.22
C LEU A 104 -22.75 -0.41 24.56
N PHE A 105 -23.71 -1.32 24.80
CA PHE A 105 -24.17 -1.61 26.17
C PHE A 105 -24.94 -2.94 26.39
N SER A 106 -24.35 -4.11 26.11
CA SER A 106 -24.81 -5.39 26.69
C SER A 106 -23.79 -6.55 26.62
N LEU A 107 -22.49 -6.27 26.82
CA LEU A 107 -21.47 -7.31 26.94
C LEU A 107 -21.42 -7.86 28.37
N THR A 108 -22.40 -8.71 28.72
CA THR A 108 -22.14 -9.79 29.66
C THR A 108 -21.14 -10.74 28.99
N PHE A 109 -20.02 -11.04 29.65
CA PHE A 109 -19.07 -12.05 29.20
C PHE A 109 -19.70 -13.45 29.27
N ALA A 110 -20.51 -13.80 28.27
CA ALA A 110 -20.60 -15.18 27.83
C ALA A 110 -19.29 -15.46 27.08
N GLN A 111 -18.30 -16.01 27.79
CA GLN A 111 -17.28 -16.79 27.11
C GLN A 111 -18.03 -17.91 26.40
N ALA A 112 -18.01 -17.91 25.07
CA ALA A 112 -18.28 -19.13 24.34
C ALA A 112 -17.18 -20.11 24.77
N SER A 113 -17.53 -21.10 25.59
CA SER A 113 -16.63 -22.23 25.80
C SER A 113 -16.34 -22.79 24.42
N GLN A 114 -15.07 -22.92 24.06
CA GLN A 114 -14.73 -23.82 22.98
C GLN A 114 -15.25 -25.21 23.38
N ALA A 115 -15.85 -25.92 22.43
CA ALA A 115 -16.11 -27.35 22.62
C ALA A 115 -14.78 -28.03 22.94
N VAL A 116 -14.79 -28.95 23.90
CA VAL A 116 -13.64 -29.85 24.09
C VAL A 116 -13.58 -30.71 22.81
N PRO A 117 -12.43 -30.80 22.12
CA PRO A 117 -12.35 -31.62 20.93
C PRO A 117 -12.54 -33.09 21.29
N ILE A 118 -13.28 -33.83 20.47
CA ILE A 118 -13.46 -35.27 20.64
C ILE A 118 -12.14 -35.94 20.29
N LEU A 119 -11.44 -36.48 21.29
CA LEU A 119 -10.10 -37.03 21.15
C LEU A 119 -10.16 -38.51 20.73
N VAL A 120 -9.67 -38.82 19.53
CA VAL A 120 -9.56 -40.21 19.04
C VAL A 120 -8.20 -40.77 19.45
N ASP A 121 -8.20 -41.77 20.33
CA ASP A 121 -7.00 -42.46 20.84
C ASP A 121 -6.89 -43.93 20.39
N SER A 122 -7.84 -44.41 19.58
CA SER A 122 -7.86 -45.76 19.02
C SER A 122 -7.89 -45.79 17.50
N ALA A 123 -7.08 -46.68 16.92
CA ALA A 123 -7.04 -46.96 15.49
C ALA A 123 -7.95 -48.12 15.05
N ALA A 124 -8.77 -48.64 15.96
CA ALA A 124 -9.81 -49.61 15.62
C ALA A 124 -10.97 -48.92 14.87
N ASP A 125 -11.76 -49.70 14.13
CA ASP A 125 -12.94 -49.22 13.41
C ASP A 125 -14.19 -49.99 13.87
N ASN A 126 -14.78 -49.54 14.98
CA ASN A 126 -15.90 -50.21 15.65
C ASN A 126 -16.86 -49.20 16.33
N LEU A 127 -17.75 -49.69 17.21
CA LEU A 127 -18.72 -48.93 18.03
C LEU A 127 -18.94 -49.71 19.36
N ILE A 128 -17.91 -49.89 20.18
CA ILE A 128 -17.90 -50.76 21.39
C ILE A 128 -17.91 -49.89 22.65
N ALA A 129 -19.05 -49.23 22.88
CA ALA A 129 -19.31 -48.39 24.05
C ALA A 129 -18.94 -49.05 25.40
N GLY A 130 -18.16 -48.34 26.20
CA GLY A 130 -17.68 -48.68 27.53
C GLY A 130 -16.39 -49.50 27.57
N ASP A 131 -15.58 -49.51 26.51
CA ASP A 131 -14.28 -50.22 26.48
C ASP A 131 -13.08 -49.36 26.94
N GLY A 132 -13.26 -48.04 27.02
CA GLY A 132 -12.29 -47.06 27.49
C GLY A 132 -11.40 -46.45 26.40
N LEU A 133 -11.74 -46.61 25.11
CA LEU A 133 -10.99 -46.08 23.97
C LEU A 133 -11.92 -45.43 22.93
N CYS A 134 -11.58 -44.22 22.48
CA CYS A 134 -12.37 -43.51 21.47
C CYS A 134 -11.85 -43.80 20.06
N THR A 135 -12.64 -44.52 19.23
CA THR A 135 -12.34 -44.69 17.80
C THR A 135 -12.82 -43.51 16.96
N LEU A 136 -12.28 -43.37 15.74
CA LEU A 136 -12.72 -42.33 14.80
C LEU A 136 -14.20 -42.47 14.40
N ARG A 137 -14.73 -43.69 14.34
CA ARG A 137 -16.15 -43.91 14.01
C ARG A 137 -17.07 -43.46 15.13
N GLU A 138 -16.70 -43.75 16.38
CA GLU A 138 -17.44 -43.32 17.57
C GLU A 138 -17.42 -41.79 17.73
N ALA A 139 -16.28 -41.15 17.48
CA ALA A 139 -16.20 -39.69 17.48
C ALA A 139 -17.08 -39.04 16.40
N ILE A 140 -17.17 -39.65 15.22
CA ILE A 140 -18.04 -39.19 14.12
C ILE A 140 -19.52 -39.42 14.46
N ASP A 141 -19.88 -40.56 15.04
CA ASP A 141 -21.26 -40.82 15.47
C ASP A 141 -21.70 -39.90 16.62
N ASN A 142 -20.82 -39.58 17.58
CA ASN A 142 -21.10 -38.57 18.61
C ASN A 142 -21.37 -37.18 17.99
N ALA A 143 -20.53 -36.76 17.03
CA ALA A 143 -20.65 -35.49 16.31
C ALA A 143 -21.87 -35.41 15.35
N ASN A 144 -22.28 -36.52 14.74
CA ASN A 144 -23.45 -36.54 13.84
C ASN A 144 -24.79 -36.29 14.56
N TRP A 145 -24.85 -36.55 15.87
CA TRP A 145 -26.09 -36.60 16.63
C TRP A 145 -26.18 -35.60 17.81
N ASP A 146 -25.18 -34.74 17.99
CA ASP A 146 -25.06 -33.83 19.14
C ASP A 146 -25.13 -34.60 20.51
N HIS A 147 -24.46 -35.76 20.60
CA HIS A 147 -24.65 -36.71 21.71
C HIS A 147 -23.40 -37.53 22.09
N ASP A 148 -23.49 -38.30 23.18
CA ASP A 148 -22.58 -39.42 23.48
C ASP A 148 -23.33 -40.76 23.42
N PHE A 149 -22.90 -41.66 22.53
CA PHE A 149 -23.35 -43.07 22.49
C PHE A 149 -22.33 -44.06 23.04
N THR A 150 -21.11 -43.61 23.33
CA THR A 150 -19.98 -44.43 23.77
C THR A 150 -20.00 -44.76 25.26
N ALA A 151 -20.91 -44.15 26.02
CA ALA A 151 -20.95 -44.23 27.48
C ALA A 151 -19.69 -43.68 28.17
N GLY A 152 -19.03 -42.70 27.52
CA GLY A 152 -17.91 -41.95 28.05
C GLY A 152 -16.51 -42.37 27.56
N ASP A 153 -16.41 -43.13 26.47
CA ASP A 153 -15.10 -43.37 25.82
C ASP A 153 -14.68 -42.15 24.99
N CYS A 154 -15.62 -41.58 24.22
CA CYS A 154 -15.49 -40.30 23.52
C CYS A 154 -16.26 -39.18 24.25
N GLU A 155 -15.80 -37.93 24.11
CA GLU A 155 -16.61 -36.75 24.47
C GLU A 155 -17.88 -36.66 23.58
N PRO A 156 -19.00 -36.11 24.09
CA PRO A 156 -20.23 -35.91 23.30
C PRO A 156 -20.04 -34.84 22.21
N GLY A 157 -20.69 -35.03 21.07
CA GLY A 157 -20.87 -33.97 20.07
C GLY A 157 -21.77 -32.85 20.59
N LEU A 158 -21.65 -31.64 20.04
CA LEU A 158 -22.35 -30.45 20.51
C LEU A 158 -22.98 -29.63 19.35
N PRO A 159 -24.21 -29.08 19.53
CA PRO A 159 -24.92 -28.37 18.46
C PRO A 159 -24.13 -27.22 17.83
N GLY A 160 -23.60 -27.45 16.62
CA GLY A 160 -22.80 -26.46 15.89
C GLY A 160 -21.86 -27.09 14.86
N MET A 161 -20.56 -27.01 15.14
CA MET A 161 -19.51 -27.65 14.36
C MET A 161 -18.52 -28.30 15.34
N ASP A 162 -18.51 -29.62 15.40
CA ASP A 162 -17.62 -30.36 16.27
C ASP A 162 -16.18 -30.40 15.74
N THR A 163 -15.22 -30.65 16.63
CA THR A 163 -13.81 -30.85 16.28
C THR A 163 -13.36 -32.20 16.81
N ILE A 164 -13.08 -33.12 15.90
CA ILE A 164 -12.52 -34.44 16.16
C ILE A 164 -11.00 -34.34 15.95
N GLN A 165 -10.22 -34.65 16.97
CA GLN A 165 -8.77 -34.56 16.93
C GLN A 165 -8.14 -35.94 17.17
N ILE A 166 -7.35 -36.41 16.21
CA ILE A 166 -6.71 -37.73 16.27
C ILE A 166 -5.36 -37.64 16.99
N GLN A 167 -5.15 -38.53 17.96
CA GLN A 167 -3.95 -38.56 18.78
C GLN A 167 -2.70 -38.90 17.96
N SER A 168 -1.57 -38.26 18.26
CA SER A 168 -0.29 -38.53 17.62
C SER A 168 0.24 -39.93 17.96
N GLY A 169 0.66 -40.69 16.95
CA GLY A 169 1.33 -41.98 17.13
C GLY A 169 0.43 -43.21 17.04
N LEU A 170 -0.83 -43.05 16.66
CA LEU A 170 -1.67 -44.17 16.24
C LEU A 170 -1.15 -44.80 14.94
N PRO A 171 -1.32 -46.13 14.74
CA PRO A 171 -1.09 -46.75 13.44
C PRO A 171 -2.19 -46.33 12.44
N THR A 172 -2.08 -46.79 11.19
CA THR A 172 -3.11 -46.66 10.15
C THR A 172 -4.49 -47.09 10.69
N ILE A 173 -5.50 -46.22 10.59
CA ILE A 173 -6.89 -46.58 10.88
C ILE A 173 -7.41 -47.36 9.67
N VAL A 174 -7.79 -48.63 9.85
CA VAL A 174 -8.19 -49.51 8.74
C VAL A 174 -9.67 -49.84 8.84
N LEU A 175 -10.44 -49.39 7.84
CA LEU A 175 -11.89 -49.54 7.88
C LEU A 175 -12.35 -50.99 7.71
N ASN A 176 -13.42 -51.34 8.43
CA ASN A 176 -13.98 -52.68 8.56
C ASN A 176 -14.80 -53.15 7.35
N GLY A 177 -14.92 -52.32 6.32
CA GLY A 177 -15.79 -52.51 5.15
C GLY A 177 -16.92 -51.49 5.04
N THR A 178 -17.18 -50.69 6.08
CA THR A 178 -18.13 -49.57 6.06
C THR A 178 -17.43 -48.22 6.00
N GLU A 179 -17.98 -47.28 5.24
CA GLU A 179 -17.47 -45.90 5.13
C GLU A 179 -17.75 -45.08 6.39
N LEU A 180 -17.02 -43.99 6.60
CA LEU A 180 -17.28 -43.01 7.66
C LEU A 180 -18.24 -41.94 7.11
N ILE A 181 -19.41 -41.81 7.72
CA ILE A 181 -20.51 -40.95 7.25
C ILE A 181 -20.53 -39.64 8.04
N LEU A 182 -20.54 -38.50 7.35
CA LEU A 182 -20.55 -37.16 7.96
C LEU A 182 -21.86 -36.43 7.60
N ASP A 183 -22.84 -36.52 8.49
CA ASP A 183 -24.16 -35.88 8.37
C ASP A 183 -24.18 -34.43 8.90
N ARG A 184 -23.28 -34.08 9.84
CA ARG A 184 -23.16 -32.76 10.47
C ARG A 184 -21.86 -32.03 10.12
N SER A 185 -21.86 -30.71 10.36
CA SER A 185 -20.66 -29.87 10.26
C SER A 185 -19.61 -30.35 11.27
N MET A 186 -18.39 -30.64 10.80
CA MET A 186 -17.30 -31.07 11.69
C MET A 186 -15.92 -30.84 11.07
N ALA A 187 -14.91 -30.75 11.92
CA ALA A 187 -13.51 -30.83 11.55
C ALA A 187 -12.89 -32.14 12.02
N ILE A 188 -12.23 -32.88 11.12
CA ILE A 188 -11.39 -34.04 11.44
C ILE A 188 -9.93 -33.63 11.25
N ILE A 189 -9.18 -33.60 12.35
CA ILE A 189 -7.82 -33.05 12.41
C ILE A 189 -6.84 -34.13 12.89
N GLY A 190 -5.92 -34.53 12.01
CA GLY A 190 -4.81 -35.42 12.35
C GLY A 190 -3.63 -34.69 13.00
N PRO A 191 -2.64 -35.46 13.53
CA PRO A 191 -1.39 -34.92 14.04
C PRO A 191 -0.56 -34.33 12.89
N ALA A 192 0.38 -33.42 13.19
CA ALA A 192 1.17 -32.70 12.17
C ALA A 192 2.02 -33.58 11.23
N ALA A 193 2.20 -34.87 11.52
CA ALA A 193 2.87 -35.84 10.66
C ALA A 193 1.93 -36.55 9.65
N GLY A 194 0.63 -36.25 9.70
CA GLY A 194 -0.43 -36.95 8.97
C GLY A 194 -0.94 -38.19 9.73
N GLN A 195 -2.27 -38.40 9.75
CA GLN A 195 -2.87 -39.68 10.13
C GLN A 195 -3.27 -40.45 8.87
N GLU A 196 -2.83 -41.71 8.73
CA GLU A 196 -3.36 -42.60 7.69
C GLU A 196 -4.73 -43.15 8.06
N ILE A 197 -5.68 -43.06 7.12
CA ILE A 197 -7.02 -43.64 7.20
C ILE A 197 -7.26 -44.41 5.91
N SER A 198 -7.48 -45.72 6.02
CA SER A 198 -7.44 -46.68 4.92
C SER A 198 -8.78 -47.34 4.67
N GLY A 199 -9.32 -47.20 3.46
CA GLY A 199 -10.52 -47.91 2.99
C GLY A 199 -10.30 -49.40 2.71
N ASN A 200 -9.09 -49.90 3.02
CA ASN A 200 -8.71 -51.32 3.02
C ASN A 200 -8.93 -52.04 1.66
N GLY A 201 -8.98 -51.27 0.56
CA GLY A 201 -9.27 -51.77 -0.78
C GLY A 201 -10.69 -52.30 -0.99
N VAL A 202 -11.62 -52.04 -0.05
CA VAL A 202 -12.98 -52.62 -0.04
C VAL A 202 -14.11 -51.62 0.24
N SER A 203 -13.82 -50.43 0.80
CA SER A 203 -14.83 -49.41 1.11
C SER A 203 -14.32 -48.00 0.84
N ARG A 204 -15.24 -47.03 0.76
CA ARG A 204 -14.90 -45.60 0.76
C ARG A 204 -14.35 -45.21 2.13
N VAL A 205 -13.49 -44.19 2.20
CA VAL A 205 -13.07 -43.63 3.49
C VAL A 205 -14.14 -42.70 4.07
N PHE A 206 -14.46 -41.60 3.39
CA PHE A 206 -15.41 -40.57 3.88
C PHE A 206 -16.59 -40.32 2.94
N ASN A 207 -17.82 -40.35 3.47
CA ASN A 207 -19.03 -39.94 2.76
C ASN A 207 -19.69 -38.76 3.50
N VAL A 208 -19.60 -37.57 2.91
CA VAL A 208 -20.33 -36.38 3.36
C VAL A 208 -21.74 -36.43 2.75
N SER A 209 -22.69 -36.93 3.52
CA SER A 209 -24.12 -36.91 3.20
C SER A 209 -24.76 -35.65 3.78
N GLY A 210 -25.35 -34.82 2.92
CA GLY A 210 -26.12 -33.67 3.40
C GLY A 210 -27.37 -34.08 4.18
N SER A 211 -27.33 -33.99 5.51
CA SER A 211 -28.49 -34.25 6.37
C SER A 211 -29.65 -33.27 6.13
N ASN A 212 -30.85 -33.65 6.58
CA ASN A 212 -32.10 -32.89 6.39
C ASN A 212 -32.26 -31.75 7.43
N ASP A 213 -31.17 -31.05 7.76
CA ASP A 213 -31.16 -30.01 8.78
C ASP A 213 -31.80 -28.69 8.31
N SER A 214 -32.02 -27.82 9.28
CA SER A 214 -32.45 -26.43 9.18
C SER A 214 -31.55 -25.61 8.26
N ALA A 215 -32.13 -24.60 7.58
CA ALA A 215 -31.37 -23.71 6.69
C ALA A 215 -30.19 -23.02 7.40
N GLY A 216 -28.97 -23.24 6.89
CA GLY A 216 -27.72 -22.76 7.47
C GLY A 216 -26.52 -22.98 6.54
N LEU A 217 -25.32 -22.76 7.07
CA LEU A 217 -24.04 -23.12 6.45
C LEU A 217 -23.49 -24.35 7.17
N HIS A 218 -23.12 -25.39 6.42
CA HIS A 218 -22.36 -26.53 6.94
C HIS A 218 -20.93 -26.47 6.41
N GLU A 219 -19.94 -26.65 7.28
CA GLU A 219 -18.54 -26.81 6.90
C GLU A 219 -18.05 -28.20 7.30
N TYR A 220 -17.40 -28.89 6.35
CA TYR A 220 -16.76 -30.19 6.54
C TYR A 220 -15.27 -30.00 6.30
N ARG A 221 -14.45 -30.20 7.33
CA ARG A 221 -13.04 -29.84 7.32
C ARG A 221 -12.14 -31.04 7.58
N PHE A 222 -11.10 -31.19 6.77
CA PHE A 222 -10.12 -32.28 6.83
C PHE A 222 -8.71 -31.71 6.88
N GLU A 223 -7.97 -31.92 7.97
CA GLU A 223 -6.62 -31.37 8.15
C GLU A 223 -5.62 -32.45 8.61
N ASN A 224 -4.44 -32.52 7.98
CA ASN A 224 -3.37 -33.49 8.29
C ASN A 224 -3.78 -34.98 8.15
N LEU A 225 -4.41 -35.37 7.04
CA LEU A 225 -4.90 -36.74 6.81
C LEU A 225 -4.34 -37.36 5.53
N HIS A 226 -3.97 -38.65 5.58
CA HIS A 226 -3.62 -39.46 4.41
C HIS A 226 -4.76 -40.46 4.15
N ILE A 227 -5.58 -40.17 3.15
CA ILE A 227 -6.79 -40.91 2.76
C ILE A 227 -6.39 -41.92 1.67
N ILE A 228 -6.27 -43.18 2.06
CA ILE A 228 -5.59 -44.20 1.24
C ILE A 228 -6.44 -45.44 0.96
N ASN A 229 -6.17 -46.09 -0.18
CA ASN A 229 -6.75 -47.40 -0.55
C ASN A 229 -8.29 -47.46 -0.46
N GLY A 230 -8.99 -46.34 -0.61
CA GLY A 230 -10.43 -46.30 -0.71
C GLY A 230 -10.93 -47.01 -1.97
N ARG A 231 -12.09 -47.67 -1.90
CA ARG A 231 -12.69 -48.35 -3.04
C ARG A 231 -14.21 -48.23 -3.09
N THR A 232 -14.73 -47.93 -4.27
CA THR A 232 -16.17 -47.84 -4.55
C THR A 232 -16.52 -48.59 -5.83
N SER A 233 -17.75 -49.11 -5.91
CA SER A 233 -18.31 -49.72 -7.12
C SER A 233 -19.76 -49.29 -7.34
N SER A 234 -20.21 -49.21 -8.58
CA SER A 234 -21.50 -48.60 -8.97
C SER A 234 -22.74 -49.49 -8.76
N SER A 235 -22.79 -50.33 -7.72
CA SER A 235 -23.92 -51.23 -7.45
C SER A 235 -24.98 -50.62 -6.51
N ALA A 236 -25.38 -49.37 -6.74
CA ALA A 236 -26.44 -48.72 -5.98
C ALA A 236 -27.82 -48.87 -6.67
N SER A 237 -28.80 -49.39 -5.94
CA SER A 237 -30.21 -49.37 -6.36
C SER A 237 -30.88 -48.03 -6.05
N ASN A 238 -31.89 -47.68 -6.85
CA ASN A 238 -32.46 -46.33 -7.03
C ASN A 238 -33.14 -45.65 -5.80
N ASP A 239 -32.99 -46.15 -4.58
CA ASP A 239 -33.85 -45.84 -3.41
C ASP A 239 -33.11 -45.23 -2.20
N THR A 240 -31.88 -44.71 -2.34
CA THR A 240 -31.16 -44.04 -1.23
C THR A 240 -30.34 -42.81 -1.68
N PRO A 241 -30.04 -41.85 -0.79
CA PRO A 241 -29.13 -40.72 -1.07
C PRO A 241 -27.74 -41.14 -1.56
N LEU A 242 -27.31 -42.36 -1.23
CA LEU A 242 -26.05 -42.97 -1.66
C LEU A 242 -25.93 -43.10 -3.20
N TYR A 243 -27.02 -42.96 -3.95
CA TYR A 243 -27.02 -43.03 -5.42
C TYR A 243 -26.11 -41.97 -6.07
N GLN A 244 -26.05 -40.74 -5.54
CA GLN A 244 -25.18 -39.70 -6.10
C GLN A 244 -23.69 -39.98 -5.84
N CYS A 245 -23.38 -40.81 -4.85
CA CYS A 245 -22.03 -41.32 -4.59
C CYS A 245 -21.77 -42.69 -5.27
N ALA A 246 -22.67 -43.22 -6.10
CA ALA A 246 -22.54 -44.59 -6.61
C ALA A 246 -21.41 -44.72 -7.64
N GLY A 247 -20.26 -45.26 -7.21
CA GLY A 247 -19.08 -45.40 -8.07
C GLY A 247 -18.29 -44.10 -8.29
N GLY A 248 -18.45 -43.09 -7.43
CA GLY A 248 -17.64 -41.86 -7.42
C GLY A 248 -16.94 -41.61 -6.08
N GLY A 249 -15.76 -40.99 -6.08
CA GLY A 249 -15.04 -40.52 -4.90
C GLY A 249 -14.67 -41.64 -3.92
N ALA A 250 -13.66 -42.45 -4.25
CA ALA A 250 -13.32 -43.63 -3.44
C ALA A 250 -12.57 -43.30 -2.14
N GLY A 251 -11.83 -42.20 -2.10
CA GLY A 251 -11.34 -41.63 -0.84
C GLY A 251 -12.44 -40.84 -0.14
N LEU A 252 -12.99 -39.84 -0.82
CA LEU A 252 -14.06 -38.97 -0.30
C LEU A 252 -15.16 -38.75 -1.35
N CYS A 253 -16.42 -38.87 -0.92
CA CYS A 253 -17.58 -38.38 -1.66
C CYS A 253 -18.26 -37.27 -0.86
N ALA A 254 -18.67 -36.18 -1.51
CA ALA A 254 -19.50 -35.14 -0.92
C ALA A 254 -20.64 -34.77 -1.88
N VAL A 255 -21.88 -35.03 -1.44
CA VAL A 255 -23.11 -34.79 -2.21
C VAL A 255 -24.23 -34.37 -1.27
N ALA A 256 -25.17 -33.55 -1.73
CA ALA A 256 -26.25 -33.12 -0.87
C ALA A 256 -27.59 -32.82 -1.54
N GLY A 257 -28.64 -33.24 -0.84
CA GLY A 257 -30.00 -32.76 -1.04
C GLY A 257 -30.33 -31.52 -0.20
N GLY A 258 -31.56 -31.02 -0.39
CA GLY A 258 -32.11 -29.87 0.33
C GLY A 258 -32.00 -28.55 -0.44
N VAL A 259 -32.85 -27.59 -0.06
CA VAL A 259 -32.90 -26.25 -0.64
C VAL A 259 -32.70 -25.20 0.45
N ASN A 260 -31.90 -24.17 0.15
CA ASN A 260 -31.49 -23.10 1.09
C ASN A 260 -30.54 -23.57 2.22
N VAL A 261 -29.68 -24.55 1.93
CA VAL A 261 -28.55 -24.96 2.80
C VAL A 261 -27.28 -24.72 2.00
N GLN A 262 -26.32 -23.97 2.55
CA GLN A 262 -25.00 -23.81 1.95
C GLN A 262 -24.02 -24.83 2.50
N ARG A 263 -23.14 -25.39 1.67
CA ARG A 263 -22.15 -26.39 2.10
C ARG A 263 -20.76 -26.11 1.59
N ARG A 264 -19.80 -26.19 2.49
CA ARG A 264 -18.38 -25.95 2.25
C ARG A 264 -17.54 -27.16 2.65
N VAL A 265 -16.63 -27.57 1.78
CA VAL A 265 -15.59 -28.56 2.09
C VAL A 265 -14.23 -27.86 2.13
N VAL A 266 -13.48 -28.04 3.21
CA VAL A 266 -12.15 -27.44 3.42
C VAL A 266 -11.13 -28.54 3.64
N MET A 267 -10.04 -28.54 2.86
CA MET A 267 -8.95 -29.50 3.01
C MET A 267 -7.60 -28.79 3.13
N ARG A 268 -6.80 -29.16 4.15
CA ARG A 268 -5.44 -28.62 4.36
C ARG A 268 -4.46 -29.72 4.71
N ASN A 269 -3.29 -29.78 4.06
CA ASN A 269 -2.27 -30.79 4.36
C ASN A 269 -2.86 -32.22 4.28
N VAL A 270 -3.53 -32.53 3.16
CA VAL A 270 -4.14 -33.85 2.93
C VAL A 270 -3.48 -34.58 1.76
N GLU A 271 -3.32 -35.89 1.91
CA GLU A 271 -2.89 -36.77 0.82
C GLU A 271 -4.02 -37.74 0.45
N PHE A 272 -4.27 -37.92 -0.84
CA PHE A 272 -5.10 -38.98 -1.39
C PHE A 272 -4.21 -39.93 -2.19
N ARG A 273 -4.10 -41.20 -1.78
CA ARG A 273 -3.25 -42.19 -2.46
C ARG A 273 -3.95 -43.51 -2.77
N SER A 274 -3.77 -44.01 -3.99
CA SER A 274 -4.22 -45.35 -4.41
C SER A 274 -5.72 -45.61 -4.20
N ASN A 275 -6.55 -44.56 -4.23
CA ASN A 275 -8.00 -44.68 -4.16
C ASN A 275 -8.54 -45.08 -5.54
N LEU A 276 -9.40 -46.10 -5.59
CA LEU A 276 -9.90 -46.70 -6.83
C LEU A 276 -11.44 -46.62 -6.88
N SER A 277 -11.97 -45.72 -7.69
CA SER A 277 -13.40 -45.63 -7.98
C SER A 277 -13.73 -46.45 -9.21
N THR A 278 -14.77 -47.29 -9.14
CA THR A 278 -15.22 -48.09 -10.29
C THR A 278 -16.66 -47.82 -10.67
N SER A 279 -16.91 -47.44 -11.93
CA SER A 279 -18.25 -47.24 -12.48
C SER A 279 -18.50 -48.09 -13.72
N ASP A 280 -19.35 -49.10 -13.54
CA ASP A 280 -19.79 -50.06 -14.55
C ASP A 280 -21.12 -49.68 -15.22
N ASN A 281 -21.72 -48.54 -14.85
CA ASN A 281 -22.99 -48.10 -15.42
C ASN A 281 -22.82 -47.46 -16.81
N ALA A 282 -22.64 -48.32 -17.83
CA ALA A 282 -22.63 -47.93 -19.24
C ALA A 282 -23.97 -47.35 -19.75
N ASN A 283 -25.03 -47.34 -18.95
CA ASN A 283 -26.35 -46.78 -19.27
C ASN A 283 -26.74 -45.68 -18.27
N ASN A 284 -25.86 -44.71 -18.00
CA ASN A 284 -26.24 -43.54 -17.23
C ASN A 284 -27.11 -42.59 -18.08
N VAL A 285 -28.41 -42.91 -18.18
CA VAL A 285 -29.40 -42.19 -19.00
C VAL A 285 -29.66 -40.75 -18.49
N TYR A 286 -29.22 -40.43 -17.27
CA TYR A 286 -29.13 -39.08 -16.74
C TYR A 286 -27.64 -38.74 -16.60
N GLY A 287 -27.05 -38.12 -17.61
CA GLY A 287 -25.60 -37.84 -17.66
C GLY A 287 -25.17 -36.74 -16.71
N THR A 288 -25.14 -37.03 -15.41
CA THR A 288 -24.93 -36.07 -14.30
C THR A 288 -24.27 -36.72 -13.07
N THR A 289 -23.40 -37.72 -13.27
CA THR A 289 -22.55 -38.31 -12.22
C THR A 289 -21.24 -38.84 -12.83
N ALA A 290 -20.21 -38.00 -12.85
CA ALA A 290 -18.85 -38.34 -13.21
C ALA A 290 -18.17 -39.13 -12.08
N ALA A 291 -17.57 -40.27 -12.41
CA ALA A 291 -16.93 -41.14 -11.43
C ALA A 291 -15.49 -40.69 -11.11
N GLY A 292 -15.34 -39.72 -10.20
CA GLY A 292 -14.03 -39.26 -9.71
C GLY A 292 -13.28 -40.33 -8.92
N GLY A 293 -11.96 -40.46 -9.11
CA GLY A 293 -11.16 -41.54 -8.51
C GLY A 293 -10.94 -41.38 -7.00
N ALA A 294 -10.33 -40.27 -6.57
CA ALA A 294 -10.06 -40.02 -5.15
C ALA A 294 -11.17 -39.23 -4.45
N ALA A 295 -11.55 -38.07 -4.99
CA ALA A 295 -12.56 -37.19 -4.44
C ALA A 295 -13.67 -36.91 -5.47
N TYR A 296 -14.92 -36.87 -5.01
CA TYR A 296 -16.07 -36.43 -5.81
C TYR A 296 -16.88 -35.37 -5.06
N PHE A 297 -17.18 -34.26 -5.74
CA PHE A 297 -17.96 -33.13 -5.23
C PHE A 297 -19.16 -32.91 -6.15
N GLY A 298 -20.30 -33.52 -5.82
CA GLY A 298 -21.50 -33.43 -6.63
C GLY A 298 -22.43 -32.27 -6.23
N HIS A 299 -23.62 -32.30 -6.82
CA HIS A 299 -24.72 -31.36 -6.56
C HIS A 299 -24.92 -31.06 -5.05
N GLY A 300 -25.07 -29.77 -4.74
CA GLY A 300 -25.39 -29.29 -3.38
C GLY A 300 -24.17 -28.92 -2.52
N ILE A 301 -23.00 -28.78 -3.15
CA ILE A 301 -21.75 -28.24 -2.57
C ILE A 301 -21.47 -26.85 -3.17
N ASP A 302 -21.54 -25.80 -2.34
CA ASP A 302 -21.33 -24.41 -2.76
C ASP A 302 -19.84 -24.06 -2.89
N GLU A 303 -18.97 -24.60 -2.04
CA GLU A 303 -17.56 -24.20 -1.98
C GLU A 303 -16.64 -25.37 -1.58
N VAL A 304 -15.54 -25.53 -2.32
CA VAL A 304 -14.49 -26.52 -2.07
C VAL A 304 -13.14 -25.80 -2.10
N ASP A 305 -12.53 -25.62 -0.93
CA ASP A 305 -11.19 -25.02 -0.78
C ASP A 305 -10.18 -26.12 -0.39
N ILE A 306 -9.31 -26.52 -1.32
CA ILE A 306 -8.24 -27.50 -1.09
C ILE A 306 -6.88 -26.81 -1.17
N SER A 307 -6.08 -26.97 -0.12
CA SER A 307 -4.77 -26.30 -0.01
C SER A 307 -3.68 -27.21 0.54
N SER A 308 -2.45 -27.07 0.02
CA SER A 308 -1.28 -27.86 0.42
C SER A 308 -1.58 -29.36 0.40
N ALA A 309 -1.93 -29.92 -0.75
CA ALA A 309 -2.46 -31.28 -0.86
C ALA A 309 -1.81 -32.10 -1.97
N LEU A 310 -1.82 -33.43 -1.85
CA LEU A 310 -1.26 -34.35 -2.84
C LEU A 310 -2.27 -35.43 -3.24
N PHE A 311 -2.59 -35.50 -4.52
CA PHE A 311 -3.33 -36.60 -5.13
C PHE A 311 -2.35 -37.44 -5.95
N ALA A 312 -2.03 -38.65 -5.50
CA ALA A 312 -1.07 -39.53 -6.15
C ALA A 312 -1.63 -40.93 -6.45
N TYR A 313 -1.52 -41.37 -7.71
CA TYR A 313 -1.89 -42.72 -8.16
C TYR A 313 -3.34 -43.13 -7.86
N ASN A 314 -4.27 -42.17 -7.81
CA ASN A 314 -5.70 -42.46 -7.70
C ASN A 314 -6.27 -42.77 -9.09
N GLU A 315 -7.32 -43.59 -9.13
CA GLU A 315 -7.83 -44.16 -10.38
C GLU A 315 -9.36 -44.19 -10.44
N ALA A 316 -9.91 -43.74 -11.57
CA ALA A 316 -11.29 -43.93 -11.97
C ALA A 316 -11.34 -44.98 -13.10
N GLU A 317 -12.07 -46.08 -12.91
CA GLU A 317 -12.08 -47.22 -13.84
C GLU A 317 -13.48 -47.78 -14.13
N GLY A 318 -13.60 -48.57 -15.19
CA GLY A 318 -14.84 -49.20 -15.63
C GLY A 318 -15.34 -48.67 -16.97
N VAL A 319 -16.61 -48.97 -17.27
CA VAL A 319 -17.25 -48.76 -18.59
C VAL A 319 -18.27 -47.62 -18.63
N GLY A 320 -18.48 -46.90 -17.52
CA GLY A 320 -19.25 -45.66 -17.46
C GLY A 320 -18.40 -44.40 -17.67
N ASN A 321 -18.98 -43.23 -17.41
CA ASN A 321 -18.32 -41.92 -17.47
C ASN A 321 -17.31 -41.75 -16.32
N ASN A 322 -16.11 -42.29 -16.49
CA ASN A 322 -15.04 -42.25 -15.51
C ASN A 322 -14.12 -41.06 -15.79
N PHE A 323 -14.49 -39.91 -15.24
CA PHE A 323 -13.75 -38.65 -15.35
C PHE A 323 -13.16 -38.23 -14.01
N GLY A 324 -11.99 -37.57 -14.00
CA GLY A 324 -11.45 -36.96 -12.78
C GLY A 324 -10.75 -37.97 -11.86
N GLY A 325 -9.70 -38.63 -12.35
CA GLY A 325 -8.98 -39.69 -11.63
C GLY A 325 -8.44 -39.30 -10.25
N ALA A 326 -8.22 -38.01 -9.99
CA ALA A 326 -8.03 -37.47 -8.64
C ALA A 326 -9.29 -36.79 -8.10
N ILE A 327 -9.85 -35.83 -8.83
CA ILE A 327 -11.03 -35.03 -8.44
C ILE A 327 -12.03 -35.01 -9.59
N ALA A 328 -13.30 -35.29 -9.32
CA ALA A 328 -14.41 -34.86 -10.16
C ALA A 328 -15.35 -33.93 -9.38
N ALA A 329 -15.77 -32.83 -10.01
CA ALA A 329 -16.72 -31.87 -9.45
C ALA A 329 -17.82 -31.54 -10.48
N GLU A 330 -19.08 -31.59 -10.06
CA GLU A 330 -20.25 -31.37 -10.92
C GLU A 330 -21.30 -30.52 -10.19
N MET A 331 -21.87 -29.53 -10.89
CA MET A 331 -22.95 -28.67 -10.37
C MET A 331 -22.59 -27.95 -9.05
N PHE A 332 -21.37 -27.40 -8.98
CA PHE A 332 -20.76 -26.81 -7.79
C PHE A 332 -20.72 -25.27 -7.84
N GLY A 333 -20.60 -24.60 -6.70
CA GLY A 333 -20.36 -23.14 -6.70
C GLY A 333 -18.92 -22.79 -7.06
N SER A 334 -17.98 -23.02 -6.14
CA SER A 334 -16.56 -22.68 -6.30
C SER A 334 -15.65 -23.85 -5.95
N LEU A 335 -14.70 -24.20 -6.83
CA LEU A 335 -13.64 -25.17 -6.58
C LEU A 335 -12.28 -24.46 -6.66
N ARG A 336 -11.55 -24.39 -5.55
CA ARG A 336 -10.26 -23.71 -5.45
C ARG A 336 -9.17 -24.64 -4.98
N LEU A 337 -8.09 -24.70 -5.74
CA LEU A 337 -6.92 -25.53 -5.52
C LEU A 337 -5.68 -24.63 -5.41
N ALA A 338 -4.96 -24.70 -4.29
CA ALA A 338 -3.78 -23.87 -4.03
C ALA A 338 -2.64 -24.69 -3.42
N ASN A 339 -1.45 -24.68 -4.04
CA ASN A 339 -0.32 -25.53 -3.62
C ASN A 339 -0.68 -27.03 -3.63
N VAL A 340 -1.29 -27.52 -4.71
CA VAL A 340 -1.71 -28.92 -4.84
C VAL A 340 -0.79 -29.65 -5.83
N GLN A 341 -0.61 -30.96 -5.66
CA GLN A 341 0.11 -31.81 -6.60
C GLN A 341 -0.76 -32.97 -7.07
N PHE A 342 -0.75 -33.22 -8.38
CA PHE A 342 -1.49 -34.31 -9.04
C PHE A 342 -0.48 -35.19 -9.79
N LEU A 343 -0.09 -36.30 -9.18
CA LEU A 343 0.96 -37.20 -9.68
C LEU A 343 0.41 -38.56 -10.12
N GLY A 344 0.46 -38.85 -11.41
CA GLY A 344 0.23 -40.19 -11.94
C GLY A 344 -1.19 -40.74 -11.75
N ASN A 345 -2.19 -39.88 -11.57
CA ASN A 345 -3.59 -40.28 -11.45
C ASN A 345 -4.17 -40.67 -12.81
N SER A 346 -5.23 -41.48 -12.82
CA SER A 346 -5.69 -42.24 -13.99
C SER A 346 -7.22 -42.22 -14.12
N ALA A 347 -7.73 -42.10 -15.34
CA ALA A 347 -9.17 -42.15 -15.63
C ALA A 347 -9.46 -43.01 -16.86
N SER A 348 -10.45 -43.92 -16.79
CA SER A 348 -10.86 -44.76 -17.93
C SER A 348 -11.76 -44.07 -18.96
N SER A 349 -11.90 -42.76 -18.88
CA SER A 349 -12.46 -41.94 -19.96
C SER A 349 -11.62 -40.68 -20.17
N ALA A 350 -11.75 -39.65 -19.33
CA ALA A 350 -11.10 -38.36 -19.54
C ALA A 350 -10.62 -37.74 -18.23
N ALA A 351 -9.70 -36.77 -18.31
CA ALA A 351 -9.14 -36.05 -17.16
C ALA A 351 -8.63 -36.97 -16.03
N GLY A 352 -7.46 -37.56 -16.24
CA GLY A 352 -6.76 -38.37 -15.24
C GLY A 352 -6.52 -37.67 -13.90
N ALA A 353 -6.51 -36.33 -13.86
CA ALA A 353 -6.48 -35.56 -12.63
C ALA A 353 -7.85 -34.95 -12.28
N ILE A 354 -8.31 -33.93 -13.01
CA ILE A 354 -9.41 -33.04 -12.58
C ILE A 354 -10.52 -32.93 -13.64
N TYR A 355 -11.72 -33.37 -13.29
CA TYR A 355 -12.95 -33.06 -14.02
C TYR A 355 -13.75 -31.99 -13.25
N ALA A 356 -14.23 -30.95 -13.94
CA ALA A 356 -15.01 -29.87 -13.34
C ALA A 356 -16.11 -29.40 -14.32
N ALA A 357 -17.38 -29.67 -14.02
CA ALA A 357 -18.51 -29.32 -14.90
C ALA A 357 -19.63 -28.53 -14.20
N ASP A 358 -20.30 -27.67 -14.98
CA ASP A 358 -21.48 -26.89 -14.57
C ASP A 358 -21.26 -26.03 -13.30
N GLY A 359 -20.08 -25.38 -13.18
CA GLY A 359 -19.66 -24.63 -11.99
C GLY A 359 -19.68 -23.10 -12.14
N GLN A 360 -19.78 -22.34 -11.03
CA GLN A 360 -19.62 -20.87 -11.10
C GLN A 360 -18.17 -20.42 -11.14
N SER A 361 -17.24 -21.19 -10.55
CA SER A 361 -15.81 -20.87 -10.61
C SER A 361 -14.89 -22.05 -10.32
N PHE A 362 -13.96 -22.31 -11.22
CA PHE A 362 -12.82 -23.21 -10.99
C PHE A 362 -11.52 -22.39 -10.93
N THR A 363 -10.69 -22.62 -9.92
CA THR A 363 -9.42 -21.91 -9.73
C THR A 363 -8.32 -22.88 -9.32
N LEU A 364 -7.23 -22.92 -10.08
CA LEU A 364 -6.07 -23.75 -9.85
C LEU A 364 -4.81 -22.87 -9.80
N SER A 365 -4.07 -22.95 -8.70
CA SER A 365 -2.95 -22.04 -8.40
C SER A 365 -1.77 -22.74 -7.73
N HIS A 366 -0.55 -22.36 -8.10
CA HIS A 366 0.69 -22.94 -7.54
C HIS A 366 0.69 -24.48 -7.55
N THR A 367 0.18 -25.09 -8.63
CA THR A 367 -0.20 -26.51 -8.64
C THR A 367 0.47 -27.28 -9.78
N ASP A 368 1.01 -28.46 -9.45
CA ASP A 368 1.72 -29.33 -10.39
C ASP A 368 0.84 -30.50 -10.84
N LEU A 369 0.72 -30.72 -12.15
CA LEU A 369 0.03 -31.86 -12.75
C LEU A 369 1.01 -32.66 -13.62
N ALA A 370 1.52 -33.76 -13.08
CA ALA A 370 2.57 -34.57 -13.67
C ALA A 370 2.16 -36.04 -13.92
N ASN A 371 2.42 -36.54 -15.13
CA ASN A 371 2.25 -37.96 -15.51
C ASN A 371 0.82 -38.52 -15.40
N ASN A 372 -0.22 -37.68 -15.32
CA ASN A 372 -1.61 -38.12 -15.24
C ASN A 372 -2.11 -38.68 -16.59
N LYS A 373 -3.11 -39.55 -16.56
CA LYS A 373 -3.49 -40.40 -17.71
C LYS A 373 -5.00 -40.44 -17.97
N ALA A 374 -5.37 -40.39 -19.24
CA ALA A 374 -6.69 -40.80 -19.71
C ALA A 374 -6.56 -42.05 -20.58
N LYS A 375 -7.48 -43.01 -20.42
CA LYS A 375 -7.62 -44.21 -21.28
C LYS A 375 -8.75 -43.95 -22.29
N ASP A 376 -8.43 -44.05 -23.58
CA ASP A 376 -9.30 -43.91 -24.77
C ASP A 376 -10.07 -42.58 -24.96
N GLY A 377 -10.16 -41.67 -23.98
CA GLY A 377 -10.84 -40.38 -24.10
C GLY A 377 -9.93 -39.15 -24.08
N GLU A 378 -10.55 -37.99 -24.15
CA GLU A 378 -9.91 -36.67 -24.29
C GLU A 378 -10.75 -35.64 -23.49
N PRO A 379 -10.17 -34.71 -22.71
CA PRO A 379 -8.75 -34.43 -22.48
C PRO A 379 -8.08 -35.38 -21.46
N VAL A 380 -6.81 -35.13 -21.16
CA VAL A 380 -5.88 -36.05 -20.50
C VAL A 380 -5.67 -35.75 -19.01
N ALA A 381 -5.43 -34.50 -18.60
CA ALA A 381 -5.20 -34.16 -17.19
C ALA A 381 -6.37 -33.36 -16.59
N ILE A 382 -6.79 -32.28 -17.25
CA ILE A 382 -7.90 -31.42 -16.79
C ILE A 382 -8.97 -31.34 -17.88
N TRP A 383 -10.24 -31.50 -17.50
CA TRP A 383 -11.40 -31.09 -18.30
C TRP A 383 -12.24 -30.10 -17.49
N VAL A 384 -12.65 -29.01 -18.14
CA VAL A 384 -13.62 -28.07 -17.60
C VAL A 384 -14.76 -27.91 -18.60
N GLU A 385 -16.01 -28.01 -18.14
CA GLU A 385 -17.22 -27.84 -18.96
C GLU A 385 -18.16 -26.80 -18.32
N ASN A 386 -18.80 -25.96 -19.14
CA ASN A 386 -19.87 -25.01 -18.77
C ASN A 386 -19.61 -24.21 -17.46
N THR A 387 -18.38 -23.71 -17.28
CA THR A 387 -17.96 -23.09 -16.02
C THR A 387 -17.70 -21.59 -16.21
N ASP A 388 -18.52 -20.74 -15.57
CA ASP A 388 -18.56 -19.28 -15.79
C ASP A 388 -17.18 -18.61 -15.74
N LEU A 389 -16.32 -19.06 -14.82
CA LEU A 389 -14.96 -18.54 -14.63
C LEU A 389 -13.95 -19.68 -14.33
N THR A 390 -12.97 -19.86 -15.21
CA THR A 390 -11.82 -20.74 -15.03
C THR A 390 -10.55 -19.92 -14.84
N ILE A 391 -9.80 -20.16 -13.77
CA ILE A 391 -8.49 -19.52 -13.50
C ILE A 391 -7.42 -20.60 -13.33
N LEU A 392 -6.33 -20.46 -14.08
CA LEU A 392 -5.12 -21.27 -14.01
C LEU A 392 -3.93 -20.32 -13.84
N GLN A 393 -3.25 -20.36 -12.68
CA GLN A 393 -2.15 -19.44 -12.40
C GLN A 393 -0.94 -20.10 -11.73
N ASP A 394 0.27 -19.65 -12.05
CA ASP A 394 1.53 -20.05 -11.40
C ASP A 394 1.75 -21.59 -11.35
N SER A 395 1.29 -22.31 -12.36
CA SER A 395 1.10 -23.77 -12.33
C SER A 395 1.76 -24.51 -13.50
N VAL A 396 1.99 -25.82 -13.34
CA VAL A 396 2.71 -26.65 -14.32
C VAL A 396 1.89 -27.87 -14.73
N LEU A 397 1.61 -28.03 -16.02
CA LEU A 397 1.01 -29.23 -16.63
C LEU A 397 2.09 -29.93 -17.47
N GLN A 398 2.66 -31.02 -16.96
CA GLN A 398 3.82 -31.67 -17.58
C GLN A 398 3.70 -33.19 -17.76
N ALA A 399 4.21 -33.69 -18.89
CA ALA A 399 4.33 -35.12 -19.19
C ALA A 399 3.02 -35.94 -19.02
N ASN A 400 1.84 -35.33 -19.17
CA ASN A 400 0.56 -36.03 -19.07
C ASN A 400 0.30 -36.82 -20.37
N LEU A 401 -0.26 -38.03 -20.26
CA LEU A 401 -0.21 -39.07 -21.30
C LEU A 401 -1.61 -39.59 -21.67
N ASN A 402 -1.95 -39.60 -22.96
CA ASN A 402 -3.09 -40.37 -23.45
C ASN A 402 -2.66 -41.81 -23.76
N ILE A 403 -3.53 -42.79 -23.49
CA ILE A 403 -3.28 -44.22 -23.73
C ILE A 403 -4.53 -44.90 -24.29
N ASP A 404 -4.36 -45.91 -25.13
CA ASP A 404 -5.49 -46.72 -25.62
C ASP A 404 -5.90 -47.83 -24.64
N ALA A 405 -7.00 -48.54 -24.96
CA ALA A 405 -7.49 -49.71 -24.24
C ALA A 405 -6.41 -50.79 -23.97
N ALA A 406 -5.38 -50.87 -24.82
CA ALA A 406 -4.27 -51.82 -24.72
C ALA A 406 -3.02 -51.21 -24.06
N GLN A 407 -3.15 -50.02 -23.45
CA GLN A 407 -2.10 -49.24 -22.77
C GLN A 407 -0.96 -48.75 -23.67
N ASN A 408 -1.17 -48.71 -24.99
CA ASN A 408 -0.24 -48.05 -25.90
C ASN A 408 -0.39 -46.53 -25.78
N LEU A 409 0.72 -45.80 -25.77
CA LEU A 409 0.71 -44.33 -25.78
C LEU A 409 0.06 -43.80 -27.07
N THR A 410 -0.95 -42.95 -26.91
CA THR A 410 -1.56 -42.20 -28.02
C THR A 410 -1.24 -40.72 -27.91
N LYS A 411 -1.18 -40.03 -29.03
CA LYS A 411 -0.92 -38.57 -29.09
C LYS A 411 -2.24 -37.81 -29.26
N ARG A 412 -3.15 -37.98 -28.30
CA ARG A 412 -4.56 -37.58 -28.43
C ARG A 412 -5.06 -36.73 -27.27
N GLY A 413 -6.12 -35.97 -27.54
CA GLY A 413 -6.67 -34.99 -26.61
C GLY A 413 -5.72 -33.86 -26.28
N TYR A 414 -6.10 -33.09 -25.26
CA TYR A 414 -5.31 -32.00 -24.69
C TYR A 414 -4.88 -32.34 -23.27
N ALA A 415 -3.80 -31.75 -22.76
CA ALA A 415 -3.47 -31.79 -21.34
C ALA A 415 -4.58 -31.11 -20.53
N MET A 416 -5.09 -29.98 -21.00
CA MET A 416 -6.30 -29.32 -20.50
C MET A 416 -7.27 -28.97 -21.62
N ARG A 417 -8.57 -29.15 -21.41
CA ARG A 417 -9.61 -28.62 -22.32
C ARG A 417 -10.65 -27.86 -21.52
N VAL A 418 -11.11 -26.73 -22.07
CA VAL A 418 -12.26 -25.98 -21.58
C VAL A 418 -13.30 -25.90 -22.70
N ASP A 419 -14.49 -26.42 -22.42
CA ASP A 419 -15.68 -26.33 -23.28
C ASP A 419 -16.70 -25.40 -22.61
N GLY A 420 -16.96 -24.25 -23.22
CA GLY A 420 -17.88 -23.24 -22.72
C GLY A 420 -19.30 -23.34 -23.26
N THR A 421 -20.23 -22.61 -22.65
CA THR A 421 -21.60 -22.51 -23.16
C THR A 421 -21.64 -21.76 -24.50
N SER A 422 -22.29 -22.38 -25.50
CA SER A 422 -22.35 -21.85 -26.88
C SER A 422 -22.80 -20.38 -26.93
N GLY A 423 -21.85 -19.49 -27.23
CA GLY A 423 -22.04 -18.03 -27.08
C GLY A 423 -20.87 -17.27 -26.44
N GLY A 424 -19.90 -17.93 -25.81
CA GLY A 424 -18.63 -17.28 -25.41
C GLY A 424 -18.69 -16.45 -24.13
N ASN A 425 -19.68 -16.66 -23.26
CA ASN A 425 -19.80 -15.91 -22.00
C ASN A 425 -18.75 -16.35 -20.97
N ASP A 426 -18.44 -17.66 -20.96
CA ASP A 426 -17.57 -18.34 -20.01
C ASP A 426 -16.11 -17.87 -20.17
N VAL A 427 -15.49 -17.46 -19.07
CA VAL A 427 -14.19 -16.77 -19.07
C VAL A 427 -13.06 -17.69 -18.61
N VAL A 428 -11.96 -17.74 -19.36
CA VAL A 428 -10.75 -18.48 -18.98
C VAL A 428 -9.58 -17.53 -18.79
N LEU A 429 -8.85 -17.64 -17.68
CA LEU A 429 -7.59 -16.95 -17.42
C LEU A 429 -6.47 -17.96 -17.21
N VAL A 430 -5.38 -17.83 -17.98
CA VAL A 430 -4.14 -18.61 -17.84
C VAL A 430 -2.98 -17.65 -17.63
N ALA A 431 -2.30 -17.72 -16.49
CA ALA A 431 -1.24 -16.76 -16.11
C ALA A 431 -0.01 -17.47 -15.53
N ASN A 432 1.20 -17.05 -15.92
CA ASN A 432 2.46 -17.56 -15.36
C ASN A 432 2.60 -19.11 -15.46
N THR A 433 1.91 -19.74 -16.42
CA THR A 433 1.70 -21.20 -16.46
C THR A 433 2.58 -21.87 -17.50
N TRP A 434 3.01 -23.10 -17.18
CA TRP A 434 3.85 -23.94 -18.05
C TRP A 434 3.09 -25.20 -18.47
N ILE A 435 2.95 -25.43 -19.77
CA ILE A 435 2.33 -26.61 -20.36
C ILE A 435 3.38 -27.26 -21.27
N ASP A 436 4.07 -28.26 -20.74
CA ASP A 436 5.35 -28.73 -21.27
C ASP A 436 5.45 -30.26 -21.38
N GLN A 437 6.03 -30.75 -22.49
CA GLN A 437 6.31 -32.19 -22.72
C GLN A 437 5.08 -33.13 -22.62
N ASN A 438 3.85 -32.63 -22.71
CA ASN A 438 2.67 -33.49 -22.67
C ASN A 438 2.59 -34.34 -23.95
N LEU A 439 2.25 -35.64 -23.80
CA LEU A 439 2.01 -36.54 -24.94
C LEU A 439 0.55 -36.46 -25.39
N SER A 440 0.13 -35.21 -25.58
CA SER A 440 -1.18 -34.72 -25.97
C SER A 440 -1.00 -33.26 -26.45
N CYS A 441 -2.05 -32.64 -26.95
CA CYS A 441 -2.05 -31.21 -27.25
C CYS A 441 -2.00 -30.39 -25.94
N GLY A 442 -1.68 -29.10 -25.98
CA GLY A 442 -1.58 -28.24 -24.79
C GLY A 442 -2.93 -27.88 -24.18
N ILE A 443 -3.53 -26.77 -24.61
CA ILE A 443 -4.91 -26.40 -24.22
C ILE A 443 -5.86 -26.43 -25.42
N GLY A 444 -7.05 -27.01 -25.23
CA GLY A 444 -8.20 -26.83 -26.10
C GLY A 444 -9.17 -25.80 -25.55
N PHE A 445 -9.52 -24.78 -26.34
CA PHE A 445 -10.52 -23.76 -26.02
C PHE A 445 -11.71 -23.89 -27.00
N VAL A 446 -12.90 -24.15 -26.49
CA VAL A 446 -14.14 -24.28 -27.28
C VAL A 446 -15.21 -23.37 -26.71
N ASP A 447 -15.84 -22.52 -27.52
CA ASP A 447 -16.97 -21.65 -27.10
C ASP A 447 -16.72 -20.74 -25.86
N VAL A 448 -15.46 -20.36 -25.60
CA VAL A 448 -15.03 -19.53 -24.45
C VAL A 448 -14.41 -18.18 -24.81
N SER A 449 -14.33 -17.27 -23.84
CA SER A 449 -13.51 -16.05 -23.87
C SER A 449 -12.26 -16.21 -23.00
N ALA A 450 -11.10 -16.43 -23.61
CA ALA A 450 -9.85 -16.79 -22.92
C ALA A 450 -8.75 -15.72 -22.98
N PHE A 451 -8.04 -15.54 -21.87
CA PHE A 451 -6.89 -14.66 -21.71
C PHE A 451 -5.68 -15.47 -21.21
N VAL A 452 -4.58 -15.42 -21.95
CA VAL A 452 -3.32 -16.12 -21.66
C VAL A 452 -2.22 -15.07 -21.49
N ASN A 453 -1.47 -15.13 -20.39
CA ASN A 453 -0.42 -14.16 -20.06
C ASN A 453 0.83 -14.83 -19.48
N ASN A 454 2.02 -14.36 -19.84
CA ASN A 454 3.32 -14.79 -19.28
C ASN A 454 3.48 -16.33 -19.20
N SER A 455 2.94 -17.07 -20.18
CA SER A 455 2.80 -18.53 -20.14
C SER A 455 3.63 -19.19 -21.24
N THR A 456 3.97 -20.46 -21.08
CA THR A 456 4.83 -21.23 -22.00
C THR A 456 4.17 -22.54 -22.42
N PHE A 457 4.13 -22.80 -23.72
CA PHE A 457 3.63 -24.02 -24.34
C PHE A 457 4.76 -24.67 -25.14
N SER A 458 5.41 -25.68 -24.57
CA SER A 458 6.63 -26.26 -25.13
C SER A 458 6.61 -27.78 -25.25
N ARG A 459 7.24 -28.33 -26.30
CA ARG A 459 7.50 -29.78 -26.43
C ARG A 459 6.25 -30.69 -26.38
N ASN A 460 5.04 -30.14 -26.52
CA ASN A 460 3.80 -30.93 -26.52
C ASN A 460 3.68 -31.67 -27.86
N SER A 461 3.24 -32.94 -27.80
CA SER A 461 3.25 -33.84 -28.95
C SER A 461 1.90 -34.58 -29.11
N CYS A 462 1.21 -34.21 -30.17
CA CYS A 462 -0.19 -34.44 -30.49
C CYS A 462 -0.37 -34.71 -31.99
N ASP A 463 -1.25 -35.65 -32.32
CA ASP A 463 -1.65 -35.99 -33.69
C ASP A 463 -3.13 -35.67 -33.96
N HIS A 464 -3.81 -35.02 -33.01
CA HIS A 464 -5.26 -34.74 -33.04
C HIS A 464 -5.63 -33.30 -33.45
N ALA A 465 -4.97 -32.29 -32.89
CA ALA A 465 -5.31 -30.88 -33.13
C ALA A 465 -4.10 -29.93 -32.96
N GLY A 466 -4.35 -28.65 -32.66
CA GLY A 466 -3.32 -27.64 -32.39
C GLY A 466 -2.53 -27.98 -31.14
N ALA A 467 -1.25 -28.32 -31.31
CA ALA A 467 -0.49 -29.03 -30.29
C ALA A 467 -0.05 -28.22 -29.07
N ALA A 468 0.06 -26.91 -29.19
CA ALA A 468 0.11 -25.98 -28.06
C ALA A 468 -1.31 -25.48 -27.73
N MET A 469 -2.05 -25.04 -28.75
CA MET A 469 -3.39 -24.46 -28.60
C MET A 469 -4.32 -24.89 -29.74
N GLY A 470 -5.43 -25.55 -29.40
CA GLY A 470 -6.58 -25.73 -30.28
C GLY A 470 -7.68 -24.73 -29.90
N ILE A 471 -8.26 -24.04 -30.89
CA ILE A 471 -9.23 -22.97 -30.65
C ILE A 471 -10.40 -23.14 -31.63
N PHE A 472 -11.61 -23.35 -31.10
CA PHE A 472 -12.82 -23.70 -31.84
C PHE A 472 -13.96 -22.76 -31.45
N ASP A 473 -14.32 -21.86 -32.36
CA ASP A 473 -15.26 -20.73 -32.17
C ASP A 473 -15.07 -19.81 -30.92
N ALA A 474 -14.05 -20.06 -30.11
CA ALA A 474 -13.63 -19.26 -28.97
C ALA A 474 -12.89 -17.96 -29.36
N THR A 475 -12.85 -17.00 -28.43
CA THR A 475 -12.05 -15.77 -28.54
C THR A 475 -10.90 -15.82 -27.56
N VAL A 476 -9.66 -15.79 -28.07
CA VAL A 476 -8.45 -16.00 -27.27
C VAL A 476 -7.47 -14.84 -27.44
N GLU A 477 -7.08 -14.20 -26.35
CA GLU A 477 -6.00 -13.21 -26.31
C GLU A 477 -4.79 -13.77 -25.57
N VAL A 478 -3.63 -13.80 -26.24
CA VAL A 478 -2.35 -14.28 -25.72
C VAL A 478 -1.37 -13.11 -25.64
N THR A 479 -0.77 -12.93 -24.46
CA THR A 479 0.10 -11.81 -24.12
C THR A 479 1.40 -12.32 -23.49
N ALA A 480 2.54 -11.70 -23.84
CA ALA A 480 3.85 -11.98 -23.26
C ALA A 480 4.25 -13.48 -23.15
N SER A 481 3.77 -14.32 -24.07
CA SER A 481 3.83 -15.78 -23.94
C SER A 481 4.67 -16.45 -25.04
N SER A 482 5.05 -17.71 -24.82
CA SER A 482 5.98 -18.47 -25.67
C SER A 482 5.39 -19.80 -26.12
N ILE A 483 5.38 -20.06 -27.43
CA ILE A 483 4.89 -21.29 -28.05
C ILE A 483 6.02 -21.88 -28.91
N LEU A 484 6.63 -22.99 -28.49
CA LEU A 484 7.86 -23.47 -29.14
C LEU A 484 8.12 -24.97 -29.08
N ASP A 485 8.90 -25.46 -30.04
CA ASP A 485 9.42 -26.85 -30.06
C ASP A 485 8.32 -27.92 -29.91
N ASN A 486 7.06 -27.58 -30.24
CA ASN A 486 5.97 -28.55 -30.26
C ASN A 486 6.10 -29.34 -31.58
N ILE A 487 6.53 -30.60 -31.50
CA ILE A 487 6.80 -31.48 -32.67
C ILE A 487 5.67 -32.51 -32.86
N ASN A 488 5.01 -32.46 -34.02
CA ASN A 488 3.63 -32.93 -34.19
C ASN A 488 3.30 -33.44 -35.61
N THR A 489 2.14 -34.08 -35.75
CA THR A 489 1.50 -34.26 -37.07
C THR A 489 0.89 -32.94 -37.57
N LEU A 490 0.31 -32.15 -36.66
CA LEU A 490 -0.46 -30.93 -36.93
C LEU A 490 0.26 -29.65 -36.43
N PRO A 491 -0.17 -28.43 -36.81
CA PRO A 491 0.39 -27.16 -36.32
C PRO A 491 0.42 -27.04 -34.79
N ALA A 492 1.33 -26.21 -34.26
CA ALA A 492 1.29 -25.85 -32.84
C ALA A 492 0.02 -25.08 -32.45
N VAL A 493 -0.49 -24.20 -33.32
CA VAL A 493 -1.75 -23.49 -33.09
C VAL A 493 -2.73 -23.75 -34.23
N ARG A 494 -3.92 -24.24 -33.90
CA ARG A 494 -5.02 -24.44 -34.86
C ARG A 494 -6.20 -23.57 -34.45
N LEU A 495 -6.57 -22.61 -35.31
CA LEU A 495 -7.76 -21.77 -35.15
C LEU A 495 -8.82 -22.17 -36.18
N ASP A 496 -9.94 -22.68 -35.69
CA ASP A 496 -11.06 -23.22 -36.46
C ASP A 496 -12.36 -22.53 -36.01
N GLY A 497 -12.51 -21.27 -36.43
CA GLY A 497 -13.60 -20.37 -36.01
C GLY A 497 -13.11 -19.22 -35.14
N GLY A 498 -14.04 -18.46 -34.54
CA GLY A 498 -13.73 -17.50 -33.47
C GLY A 498 -12.63 -16.46 -33.79
N SER A 499 -11.75 -16.18 -32.81
CA SER A 499 -10.59 -15.30 -33.02
C SER A 499 -9.41 -15.58 -32.08
N LEU A 500 -8.19 -15.31 -32.57
CA LEU A 500 -6.93 -15.35 -31.81
C LEU A 500 -6.19 -14.02 -31.96
N LYS A 501 -5.80 -13.42 -30.85
CA LYS A 501 -4.86 -12.29 -30.79
C LYS A 501 -3.57 -12.76 -30.11
N LEU A 502 -2.43 -12.62 -30.79
CA LEU A 502 -1.10 -12.73 -30.17
C LEU A 502 -0.51 -11.34 -30.04
N GLU A 503 -0.17 -10.93 -28.82
CA GLU A 503 0.51 -9.66 -28.52
C GLU A 503 1.81 -9.90 -27.73
N SER A 504 2.92 -9.31 -28.20
CA SER A 504 4.26 -9.38 -27.57
C SER A 504 4.73 -10.81 -27.25
N SER A 505 4.36 -11.77 -28.12
CA SER A 505 4.49 -13.22 -27.91
C SER A 505 5.26 -13.92 -29.03
N THR A 506 5.85 -15.09 -28.74
CA THR A 506 6.71 -15.86 -29.65
C THR A 506 6.06 -17.18 -30.07
N VAL A 507 6.16 -17.51 -31.36
CA VAL A 507 5.77 -18.81 -31.96
C VAL A 507 6.91 -19.30 -32.86
N VAL A 508 7.82 -20.14 -32.34
CA VAL A 508 9.07 -20.51 -33.03
C VAL A 508 9.47 -21.98 -32.86
N ALA A 509 10.26 -22.51 -33.80
CA ALA A 509 10.78 -23.88 -33.78
C ALA A 509 9.71 -25.01 -33.71
N ASN A 510 8.43 -24.70 -33.85
CA ASN A 510 7.35 -25.69 -33.88
C ASN A 510 7.36 -26.48 -35.19
N GLN A 511 6.97 -27.75 -35.16
CA GLN A 511 7.11 -28.65 -36.32
C GLN A 511 5.82 -29.45 -36.58
N ALA A 512 5.26 -29.33 -37.79
CA ALA A 512 4.12 -30.11 -38.26
C ALA A 512 4.53 -31.01 -39.44
N THR A 513 4.30 -32.30 -39.32
CA THR A 513 4.80 -33.31 -40.27
C THR A 513 3.79 -33.75 -41.33
N ALA A 514 2.49 -33.43 -41.20
CA ALA A 514 1.50 -33.75 -42.22
C ALA A 514 1.57 -32.81 -43.45
N PRO A 515 1.33 -33.33 -44.68
CA PRO A 515 1.20 -32.50 -45.87
C PRO A 515 -0.04 -31.60 -45.81
N GLY A 516 0.14 -30.31 -46.10
CA GLY A 516 -0.89 -29.28 -45.99
C GLY A 516 -0.80 -28.43 -44.72
N GLU A 517 0.06 -28.79 -43.77
CA GLU A 517 0.23 -28.06 -42.51
C GLU A 517 1.37 -27.05 -42.52
N ALA A 518 1.20 -25.98 -41.73
CA ALA A 518 2.27 -25.10 -41.26
C ALA A 518 2.74 -25.57 -39.87
N GLY A 519 4.00 -25.32 -39.50
CA GLY A 519 4.53 -25.69 -38.19
C GLY A 519 3.99 -24.82 -37.05
N GLY A 520 3.82 -23.52 -37.32
CA GLY A 520 3.39 -22.52 -36.33
C GLY A 520 1.88 -22.45 -36.17
N ILE A 521 1.22 -21.63 -37.00
CA ILE A 521 -0.21 -21.34 -36.91
C ILE A 521 -0.94 -21.76 -38.19
N ARG A 522 -2.09 -22.40 -38.04
CA ARG A 522 -3.07 -22.62 -39.11
C ARG A 522 -4.38 -21.90 -38.80
N LEU A 523 -4.90 -21.18 -39.80
CA LEU A 523 -6.22 -20.56 -39.78
C LEU A 523 -7.16 -21.30 -40.74
N ASP A 524 -7.99 -22.19 -40.18
CA ASP A 524 -9.06 -22.86 -40.93
C ASP A 524 -10.23 -21.89 -41.16
N ALA A 525 -10.65 -21.17 -40.12
CA ALA A 525 -11.65 -20.09 -40.14
C ALA A 525 -11.44 -19.13 -38.96
N GLY A 526 -12.11 -17.95 -38.98
CA GLY A 526 -12.05 -16.95 -37.91
C GLY A 526 -11.16 -15.74 -38.21
N THR A 527 -10.64 -15.10 -37.16
CA THR A 527 -9.72 -13.94 -37.28
C THR A 527 -8.46 -14.13 -36.44
N LEU A 528 -7.29 -14.09 -37.09
CA LEU A 528 -5.97 -14.02 -36.45
C LEU A 528 -5.48 -12.56 -36.41
N THR A 529 -4.95 -12.12 -35.28
CA THR A 529 -4.33 -10.79 -35.12
C THR A 529 -2.97 -10.93 -34.44
N LEU A 530 -1.92 -10.42 -35.07
CA LEU A 530 -0.54 -10.51 -34.61
C LEU A 530 0.03 -9.10 -34.34
N ARG A 531 0.58 -8.88 -33.14
CA ARG A 531 1.14 -7.59 -32.72
C ARG A 531 2.41 -7.76 -31.90
N ASN A 532 3.52 -7.12 -32.27
CA ASN A 532 4.82 -7.28 -31.58
C ASN A 532 5.29 -8.76 -31.51
N THR A 533 4.82 -9.61 -32.43
CA THR A 533 4.91 -11.07 -32.33
C THR A 533 5.95 -11.63 -33.29
N ILE A 534 6.71 -12.64 -32.82
CA ILE A 534 7.60 -13.44 -33.66
C ILE A 534 6.86 -14.72 -34.06
N LEU A 535 6.74 -14.99 -35.36
CA LEU A 535 6.18 -16.22 -35.93
C LEU A 535 7.17 -16.78 -36.96
N ALA A 536 8.28 -17.36 -36.50
CA ALA A 536 9.45 -17.67 -37.35
C ALA A 536 10.14 -19.01 -37.02
N GLU A 537 10.94 -19.53 -37.96
CA GLU A 537 11.64 -20.82 -37.82
C GLU A 537 10.74 -22.03 -37.48
N ASN A 538 9.44 -21.98 -37.76
CA ASN A 538 8.56 -23.14 -37.64
C ASN A 538 8.58 -23.96 -38.93
N ALA A 539 8.65 -25.29 -38.81
CA ALA A 539 8.76 -26.20 -39.94
C ALA A 539 7.40 -26.85 -40.25
N GLY A 540 6.90 -26.64 -41.47
CA GLY A 540 5.75 -27.35 -42.01
C GLY A 540 5.78 -27.28 -43.53
N SER A 541 4.97 -28.11 -44.18
CA SER A 541 4.82 -28.09 -45.64
C SER A 541 4.35 -26.75 -46.22
N GLN A 542 3.71 -25.91 -45.39
CA GLN A 542 3.25 -24.55 -45.69
C GLN A 542 4.01 -23.48 -44.89
N GLY A 543 5.17 -23.80 -44.29
CA GLY A 543 5.98 -22.83 -43.53
C GLY A 543 5.49 -22.58 -42.10
N SER A 544 5.52 -21.33 -41.64
CA SER A 544 5.12 -20.93 -40.27
C SER A 544 3.64 -20.54 -40.13
N LEU A 545 2.99 -20.07 -41.20
CA LEU A 545 1.59 -19.67 -41.24
C LEU A 545 0.87 -20.26 -42.46
N HIS A 546 -0.32 -20.83 -42.27
CA HIS A 546 -1.20 -21.27 -43.37
C HIS A 546 -2.65 -20.80 -43.15
N ARG A 547 -3.18 -20.00 -44.07
CA ARG A 547 -4.55 -19.46 -44.02
C ARG A 547 -5.43 -20.08 -45.11
N ILE A 548 -6.28 -21.02 -44.70
CA ILE A 548 -7.29 -21.61 -45.59
C ILE A 548 -8.46 -20.62 -45.78
N SER A 549 -8.98 -20.05 -44.69
CA SER A 549 -10.04 -19.03 -44.72
C SER A 549 -9.80 -17.95 -43.65
N GLY A 550 -10.80 -17.11 -43.39
CA GLY A 550 -10.73 -16.08 -42.36
C GLY A 550 -9.85 -14.88 -42.70
N THR A 551 -9.54 -14.08 -41.68
CA THR A 551 -8.74 -12.84 -41.81
C THR A 551 -7.48 -12.91 -40.96
N VAL A 552 -6.32 -12.60 -41.53
CA VAL A 552 -5.06 -12.39 -40.80
C VAL A 552 -4.72 -10.91 -40.79
N ASN A 553 -4.59 -10.33 -39.59
CA ASN A 553 -4.09 -9.00 -39.34
C ASN A 553 -2.69 -9.08 -38.71
N ALA A 554 -1.77 -8.21 -39.11
CA ALA A 554 -0.41 -8.18 -38.60
C ALA A 554 0.11 -6.75 -38.44
N SER A 555 0.69 -6.43 -37.28
CA SER A 555 1.42 -5.18 -37.08
C SER A 555 2.68 -5.39 -36.25
N TYR A 556 3.78 -4.70 -36.58
CA TYR A 556 5.03 -4.75 -35.82
C TYR A 556 5.49 -6.19 -35.52
N SER A 557 5.32 -7.13 -36.47
CA SER A 557 5.53 -8.56 -36.23
C SER A 557 6.50 -9.16 -37.26
N GLN A 558 7.24 -10.19 -36.86
CA GLN A 558 8.23 -10.88 -37.68
C GLN A 558 7.73 -12.26 -38.13
N PHE A 559 7.92 -12.58 -39.41
CA PHE A 559 7.38 -13.78 -40.05
C PHE A 559 8.46 -14.68 -40.67
N GLY A 560 8.27 -15.98 -40.47
CA GLY A 560 9.02 -17.09 -41.06
C GLY A 560 8.61 -17.44 -42.50
N ASP A 561 7.75 -16.62 -43.11
CA ASP A 561 7.21 -16.81 -44.46
C ASP A 561 7.20 -15.49 -45.25
N PRO A 562 6.91 -15.51 -46.57
CA PRO A 562 6.52 -14.32 -47.32
C PRO A 562 5.15 -13.77 -46.90
N SER A 563 4.86 -12.51 -47.20
CA SER A 563 3.63 -11.82 -46.77
C SER A 563 2.31 -12.28 -47.44
N GLY A 564 2.30 -13.40 -48.17
CA GLY A 564 1.17 -13.85 -49.00
C GLY A 564 -0.07 -14.29 -48.22
N GLU A 565 0.13 -14.75 -46.98
CA GLU A 565 -0.96 -15.23 -46.13
C GLU A 565 -1.77 -14.10 -45.48
N ILE A 566 -1.21 -12.88 -45.40
CA ILE A 566 -1.86 -11.73 -44.74
C ILE A 566 -2.84 -11.06 -45.71
N ASN A 567 -4.13 -11.19 -45.42
CA ASN A 567 -5.23 -10.62 -46.22
C ASN A 567 -5.99 -9.48 -45.53
N GLY A 568 -5.71 -9.21 -44.24
CA GLY A 568 -6.25 -8.09 -43.48
C GLY A 568 -5.31 -6.89 -43.44
N THR A 569 -5.21 -6.25 -42.26
CA THR A 569 -4.27 -5.14 -42.05
C THR A 569 -2.81 -5.65 -41.99
N SER A 570 -1.89 -4.90 -42.60
CA SER A 570 -0.45 -5.18 -42.55
C SER A 570 0.33 -3.86 -42.42
N SER A 571 1.15 -3.72 -41.37
CA SER A 571 1.97 -2.52 -41.15
C SER A 571 3.22 -2.82 -40.33
N ASN A 572 4.37 -2.28 -40.75
CA ASN A 572 5.65 -2.39 -40.03
C ASN A 572 6.07 -3.84 -39.69
N ASN A 573 5.71 -4.80 -40.56
CA ASN A 573 6.03 -6.22 -40.41
C ASN A 573 7.31 -6.59 -41.17
N LEU A 574 8.03 -7.61 -40.71
CA LEU A 574 9.23 -8.16 -41.35
C LEU A 574 8.99 -9.61 -41.82
N PHE A 575 9.52 -9.99 -42.99
CA PHE A 575 9.31 -11.28 -43.64
C PHE A 575 10.65 -11.92 -44.05
N ILE A 576 10.64 -13.21 -44.42
CA ILE A 576 11.84 -13.93 -44.87
C ILE A 576 12.49 -13.27 -46.09
N GLY A 577 13.83 -13.30 -46.10
CA GLY A 577 14.70 -12.67 -47.09
C GLY A 577 15.85 -11.87 -46.46
N SER A 578 15.79 -11.63 -45.16
CA SER A 578 16.78 -10.87 -44.37
C SER A 578 17.81 -11.78 -43.68
N THR A 579 19.07 -11.74 -44.13
CA THR A 579 20.20 -12.55 -43.62
C THR A 579 20.80 -12.05 -42.29
N TYR A 580 19.94 -11.61 -41.35
CA TYR A 580 20.36 -10.79 -40.21
C TYR A 580 19.83 -11.24 -38.83
N LEU A 581 18.98 -12.28 -38.79
CA LEU A 581 18.87 -13.11 -37.59
C LEU A 581 20.05 -14.09 -37.55
N GLY A 582 20.68 -14.22 -36.39
CA GLY A 582 21.51 -15.38 -36.07
C GLY A 582 20.65 -16.47 -35.45
N ALA A 583 20.89 -17.73 -35.80
CA ALA A 583 20.12 -18.87 -35.33
C ALA A 583 19.93 -18.91 -33.80
N PHE A 584 18.80 -19.44 -33.33
CA PHE A 584 18.56 -19.70 -31.91
C PHE A 584 19.71 -20.47 -31.27
N GLY A 585 20.11 -20.02 -30.09
CA GLY A 585 21.30 -20.52 -29.42
C GLY A 585 21.37 -20.00 -28.00
N ASP A 586 22.13 -20.73 -27.19
CA ASP A 586 21.97 -20.74 -25.75
C ASP A 586 22.48 -19.46 -25.06
N TYR A 587 21.66 -18.88 -24.18
CA TYR A 587 21.96 -17.68 -23.40
C TYR A 587 22.02 -17.98 -21.88
N GLY A 588 22.42 -19.20 -21.51
CA GLY A 588 22.66 -19.59 -20.12
C GLY A 588 21.72 -20.69 -19.62
N CYS A 589 20.96 -21.32 -20.51
CA CYS A 589 20.39 -22.64 -20.25
C CYS A 589 21.55 -23.65 -20.22
N ALA A 590 21.42 -24.74 -19.45
CA ALA A 590 22.43 -25.80 -19.43
C ALA A 590 22.26 -26.79 -20.61
N THR A 591 21.12 -26.70 -21.29
CA THR A 591 20.58 -27.61 -22.29
C THR A 591 19.52 -26.87 -23.10
N LYS A 592 19.35 -27.20 -24.39
CA LYS A 592 18.19 -26.73 -25.15
C LYS A 592 16.92 -27.43 -24.68
N ALA A 593 15.78 -26.84 -25.04
CA ALA A 593 14.56 -27.64 -25.24
C ALA A 593 14.90 -28.82 -26.17
N GLY A 594 14.70 -30.05 -25.67
CA GLY A 594 15.06 -31.31 -26.33
C GLY A 594 16.20 -32.10 -25.68
N ASP A 595 17.14 -31.47 -24.95
CA ASP A 595 18.39 -32.13 -24.51
C ASP A 595 18.33 -32.85 -23.15
N SER A 596 17.20 -32.82 -22.43
CA SER A 596 16.96 -33.71 -21.27
C SER A 596 15.52 -34.21 -21.19
N PHE A 597 15.39 -35.52 -20.95
CA PHE A 597 14.13 -36.24 -20.69
C PHE A 597 13.75 -36.27 -19.20
N VAL A 598 14.63 -35.84 -18.28
CA VAL A 598 14.40 -35.87 -16.83
C VAL A 598 15.08 -34.65 -16.20
N GLY A 599 14.31 -33.74 -15.62
CA GLY A 599 14.86 -32.58 -14.90
C GLY A 599 13.85 -31.45 -14.64
N PRO A 600 14.23 -30.48 -13.78
CA PRO A 600 13.46 -29.26 -13.53
C PRO A 600 13.36 -28.36 -14.77
N PRO A 601 12.51 -27.30 -14.75
CA PRO A 601 12.28 -26.36 -15.85
C PRO A 601 13.50 -26.00 -16.72
N VAL A 602 13.60 -26.63 -17.89
CA VAL A 602 14.60 -26.31 -18.91
C VAL A 602 14.27 -24.92 -19.46
N CYS A 603 15.05 -23.92 -19.06
CA CYS A 603 14.84 -22.53 -19.47
C CYS A 603 14.68 -22.43 -21.00
N VAL A 604 13.63 -21.74 -21.44
CA VAL A 604 13.39 -21.43 -22.84
C VAL A 604 14.13 -20.14 -23.20
N PRO A 605 15.13 -20.17 -24.11
CA PRO A 605 15.89 -18.99 -24.48
C PRO A 605 15.11 -18.13 -25.50
N MET A 606 14.21 -17.29 -25.01
CA MET A 606 13.71 -16.12 -25.74
C MET A 606 14.90 -15.17 -25.99
N ARG A 607 15.24 -14.91 -27.26
CA ARG A 607 16.37 -14.06 -27.62
C ARG A 607 15.95 -12.60 -27.79
N PRO A 608 16.70 -11.62 -27.21
CA PRO A 608 16.67 -10.25 -27.74
C PRO A 608 17.18 -10.24 -29.19
N LEU A 609 16.78 -9.24 -29.98
CA LEU A 609 17.28 -9.11 -31.35
C LEU A 609 18.80 -8.91 -31.40
N SER A 610 19.41 -9.32 -32.53
CA SER A 610 20.81 -9.01 -32.79
C SER A 610 21.00 -7.49 -32.86
N THR A 611 22.13 -6.98 -32.38
CA THR A 611 22.36 -5.52 -32.27
C THR A 611 22.33 -4.78 -33.61
N ASN A 612 22.47 -5.51 -34.72
CA ASN A 612 22.42 -5.05 -36.11
C ASN A 612 21.16 -5.55 -36.87
N SER A 613 20.16 -6.10 -36.17
CA SER A 613 18.95 -6.65 -36.79
C SER A 613 18.12 -5.55 -37.45
N PRO A 614 17.66 -5.71 -38.71
CA PRO A 614 16.69 -4.79 -39.31
C PRO A 614 15.31 -4.80 -38.64
N ALA A 615 15.05 -5.74 -37.72
CA ALA A 615 13.88 -5.73 -36.84
C ALA A 615 14.08 -4.80 -35.62
N ARG A 616 15.33 -4.49 -35.25
CA ARG A 616 15.62 -3.37 -34.35
C ARG A 616 15.18 -2.08 -35.07
N ASP A 617 14.54 -1.19 -34.34
CA ASP A 617 14.25 0.20 -34.71
C ASP A 617 13.12 0.48 -35.72
N GLN A 618 12.42 -0.51 -36.29
CA GLN A 618 11.21 -0.24 -37.10
C GLN A 618 9.97 0.11 -36.26
N GLY A 619 10.01 -0.12 -34.93
CA GLY A 619 8.86 -0.01 -34.01
C GLY A 619 8.38 1.42 -33.69
N ASN A 620 8.72 2.42 -34.50
CA ASN A 620 8.57 3.84 -34.17
C ASN A 620 7.20 4.44 -34.54
N ALA A 621 6.11 3.96 -33.91
CA ALA A 621 4.86 4.73 -33.76
C ALA A 621 3.87 4.11 -32.73
N PHE A 622 4.17 4.13 -31.42
CA PHE A 622 3.16 4.32 -30.35
C PHE A 622 3.83 4.49 -28.96
N GLY A 623 3.15 5.18 -28.04
CA GLY A 623 3.71 5.67 -26.77
C GLY A 623 3.72 4.71 -25.58
N ALA A 624 4.41 3.56 -25.69
CA ALA A 624 4.85 2.80 -24.51
C ALA A 624 6.18 3.38 -23.99
N ALA A 625 6.28 3.62 -22.67
CA ALA A 625 7.46 4.19 -22.00
C ALA A 625 8.54 3.14 -21.67
N TYR A 626 8.11 1.90 -21.48
CA TYR A 626 8.96 0.74 -21.24
C TYR A 626 8.88 -0.20 -22.45
N ASP A 627 9.85 -1.09 -22.59
CA ASP A 627 9.75 -2.20 -23.54
C ASP A 627 8.91 -3.37 -22.97
N GLN A 628 8.92 -4.48 -23.69
CA GLN A 628 8.15 -5.70 -23.40
C GLN A 628 8.45 -6.35 -22.04
N ARG A 629 9.55 -5.98 -21.37
CA ARG A 629 9.94 -6.48 -20.05
C ARG A 629 9.26 -5.74 -18.89
N GLY A 630 8.58 -4.63 -19.17
CA GLY A 630 7.74 -3.89 -18.22
C GLY A 630 8.46 -2.78 -17.44
N PRO A 631 7.81 -2.20 -16.42
CA PRO A 631 8.33 -1.07 -15.65
C PRO A 631 9.73 -1.34 -15.06
N GLY A 632 10.64 -0.40 -15.27
CA GLY A 632 12.08 -0.54 -14.99
C GLY A 632 12.91 -0.72 -16.26
N PHE A 633 12.38 -1.41 -17.27
CA PHE A 633 13.07 -1.64 -18.55
C PHE A 633 12.74 -0.53 -19.56
N THR A 634 13.50 0.56 -19.50
CA THR A 634 13.33 1.71 -20.40
C THR A 634 13.59 1.33 -21.86
N ARG A 635 12.67 1.72 -22.74
CA ARG A 635 12.55 1.29 -24.15
C ARG A 635 13.63 1.82 -25.11
N SER A 636 14.87 2.01 -24.65
CA SER A 636 15.91 2.69 -25.42
C SER A 636 17.34 2.29 -25.03
N GLU A 637 17.92 1.36 -25.78
CA GLU A 637 19.37 1.33 -26.00
C GLU A 637 19.62 1.75 -27.45
N GLY A 638 20.25 2.92 -27.66
CA GLY A 638 20.47 3.52 -28.98
C GLY A 638 19.36 4.46 -29.48
N GLY A 639 18.18 4.44 -28.87
CA GLY A 639 17.13 5.48 -29.07
C GLY A 639 15.96 5.11 -30.00
N ALA A 640 15.82 3.85 -30.39
CA ALA A 640 14.63 3.33 -31.08
C ALA A 640 14.25 1.92 -30.56
N ALA A 641 13.18 1.34 -31.13
CA ALA A 641 12.40 0.27 -30.50
C ALA A 641 12.44 -1.06 -31.27
N ASP A 642 12.58 -2.14 -30.50
CA ASP A 642 12.65 -3.54 -30.94
C ASP A 642 11.34 -4.05 -31.60
N ILE A 643 11.46 -5.03 -32.51
CA ILE A 643 10.36 -5.90 -32.97
C ILE A 643 10.65 -7.35 -32.53
N GLY A 644 10.13 -7.75 -31.36
CA GLY A 644 9.98 -9.16 -31.06
C GLY A 644 9.92 -9.52 -29.57
N ALA A 645 8.70 -9.81 -29.11
CA ALA A 645 8.30 -10.70 -28.01
C ALA A 645 9.10 -10.79 -26.68
N TYR A 646 8.34 -10.96 -25.58
CA TYR A 646 8.80 -11.02 -24.18
C TYR A 646 10.13 -11.76 -23.91
N GLU A 647 11.22 -10.99 -23.86
CA GLU A 647 12.58 -11.50 -23.63
C GLU A 647 12.75 -12.11 -22.23
N PHE A 648 13.38 -13.27 -22.16
CA PHE A 648 13.85 -13.86 -20.90
C PHE A 648 14.74 -12.85 -20.16
N GLN A 649 14.32 -12.41 -18.97
CA GLN A 649 15.16 -11.59 -18.10
C GLN A 649 15.79 -12.46 -17.02
N PRO A 650 17.14 -12.55 -16.96
CA PRO A 650 17.83 -13.12 -15.81
C PRO A 650 17.34 -12.44 -14.52
N PRO A 651 17.21 -13.18 -13.40
CA PRO A 651 16.62 -12.64 -12.17
C PRO A 651 17.34 -11.38 -11.68
N LEU A 652 16.61 -10.25 -11.67
CA LEU A 652 17.11 -8.94 -11.30
C LEU A 652 17.01 -8.78 -9.78
N ILE A 653 18.16 -8.72 -9.10
CA ILE A 653 18.25 -8.69 -7.64
C ILE A 653 18.52 -7.27 -7.15
N THR A 654 17.74 -6.82 -6.15
CA THR A 654 17.90 -5.53 -5.47
C THR A 654 17.75 -5.67 -3.96
N ILE A 655 18.26 -4.72 -3.17
CA ILE A 655 18.11 -4.69 -1.71
C ILE A 655 17.46 -3.39 -1.22
N GLU A 656 16.71 -3.48 -0.14
CA GLU A 656 16.18 -2.34 0.64
C GLU A 656 16.26 -2.61 2.15
N ALA A 657 16.40 -1.53 2.93
CA ALA A 657 16.18 -1.58 4.37
C ALA A 657 14.67 -1.65 4.67
N VAL A 658 14.27 -2.50 5.61
CA VAL A 658 12.86 -2.60 6.05
C VAL A 658 12.71 -2.16 7.50
N ASP A 659 13.59 -2.65 8.36
CA ASP A 659 13.53 -2.45 9.81
C ASP A 659 14.97 -2.44 10.36
N ALA A 660 15.71 -1.39 9.99
CA ALA A 660 17.17 -1.29 10.12
C ALA A 660 17.65 0.02 10.80
N THR A 661 16.78 0.66 11.58
CA THR A 661 17.16 1.78 12.46
C THR A 661 16.53 1.52 13.81
N LYS A 662 17.36 1.15 14.79
CA LYS A 662 16.91 0.65 16.10
C LYS A 662 17.93 0.95 17.19
N ASP A 663 17.39 1.05 18.39
CA ASP A 663 18.09 0.84 19.66
C ASP A 663 18.80 -0.54 19.65
N GLU A 664 20.02 -0.64 20.18
CA GLU A 664 20.79 -1.90 20.22
C GLU A 664 20.32 -2.84 21.34
N GLY A 665 19.91 -2.26 22.47
CA GLY A 665 19.30 -2.92 23.61
C GLY A 665 20.30 -3.31 24.71
N ASN A 666 19.90 -3.09 25.97
CA ASN A 666 20.71 -3.29 27.19
C ASN A 666 21.25 -4.73 27.46
N SER A 667 21.06 -5.70 26.56
CA SER A 667 21.69 -7.04 26.56
C SER A 667 21.19 -7.91 25.41
N GLY A 668 22.08 -8.70 24.79
CA GLY A 668 21.72 -9.76 23.86
C GLY A 668 21.85 -9.32 22.41
N ASP A 669 20.98 -9.82 21.52
CA ASP A 669 21.05 -9.52 20.08
C ASP A 669 19.76 -8.89 19.56
N THR A 670 19.85 -7.69 18.98
CA THR A 670 18.76 -7.01 18.28
C THR A 670 18.82 -7.28 16.78
N GLN A 671 17.69 -7.73 16.21
CA GLN A 671 17.59 -8.10 14.80
C GLN A 671 17.26 -6.90 13.90
N PHE A 672 18.20 -6.50 13.06
CA PHE A 672 18.03 -5.54 11.96
C PHE A 672 17.66 -6.28 10.67
N THR A 673 16.62 -5.82 9.97
CA THR A 673 16.01 -6.56 8.86
C THR A 673 16.08 -5.80 7.53
N PHE A 674 16.70 -6.46 6.54
CA PHE A 674 16.81 -6.03 5.16
C PHE A 674 16.06 -7.01 4.24
N ARG A 675 15.48 -6.51 3.14
CA ARG A 675 14.76 -7.32 2.16
C ARG A 675 15.49 -7.26 0.83
N VAL A 676 15.82 -8.42 0.30
CA VAL A 676 16.38 -8.58 -1.04
C VAL A 676 15.26 -9.03 -1.97
N LYS A 677 14.97 -8.27 -3.03
CA LYS A 677 13.88 -8.52 -3.99
C LYS A 677 14.39 -9.16 -5.27
N ARG A 678 13.57 -10.01 -5.89
CA ARG A 678 13.83 -10.70 -7.17
C ARG A 678 12.73 -10.43 -8.21
N ASN A 679 13.10 -9.64 -9.21
CA ASN A 679 12.31 -9.35 -10.41
C ASN A 679 12.86 -10.15 -11.62
N GLY A 680 12.18 -10.12 -12.77
CA GLY A 680 12.55 -10.98 -13.91
C GLY A 680 12.12 -12.43 -13.67
N ASP A 681 12.88 -13.41 -14.18
CA ASP A 681 12.60 -14.83 -13.94
C ASP A 681 12.71 -15.20 -12.44
N ARG A 682 11.99 -16.27 -12.07
CA ARG A 682 11.95 -16.86 -10.74
C ARG A 682 11.96 -18.39 -10.76
N ARG A 683 11.81 -19.04 -11.92
CA ARG A 683 11.60 -20.51 -12.05
C ARG A 683 12.77 -21.36 -11.53
N SER A 684 13.98 -20.83 -11.58
CA SER A 684 15.18 -21.43 -10.98
C SER A 684 15.48 -20.85 -9.61
N GLU A 685 16.20 -21.59 -8.78
CA GLU A 685 16.86 -21.04 -7.60
C GLU A 685 17.96 -20.02 -7.99
N SER A 686 18.14 -19.00 -7.15
CA SER A 686 19.16 -17.96 -7.34
C SER A 686 19.69 -17.47 -5.99
N TRP A 687 20.94 -17.01 -5.98
CA TRP A 687 21.60 -16.51 -4.76
C TRP A 687 22.19 -15.13 -5.01
N ALA A 688 22.14 -14.30 -3.97
CA ALA A 688 22.92 -13.06 -3.90
C ALA A 688 23.83 -13.11 -2.67
N ALA A 689 25.15 -13.12 -2.89
CA ALA A 689 26.07 -12.85 -1.80
C ALA A 689 25.86 -11.41 -1.30
N TRP A 690 26.06 -11.18 -0.01
CA TRP A 690 26.05 -9.85 0.59
C TRP A 690 27.19 -9.71 1.60
N HIS A 691 27.63 -8.48 1.85
CA HIS A 691 28.67 -8.16 2.83
C HIS A 691 28.34 -6.88 3.59
N LEU A 692 28.87 -6.78 4.81
CA LEU A 692 28.75 -5.60 5.66
C LEU A 692 29.94 -4.64 5.47
N MET A 693 29.71 -3.36 5.70
CA MET A 693 30.75 -2.36 5.98
C MET A 693 30.20 -1.24 6.87
N GLY A 694 30.98 -0.78 7.84
CA GLY A 694 30.67 0.45 8.59
C GLY A 694 30.69 1.70 7.71
N ILE A 695 29.82 2.66 7.99
CA ILE A 695 29.67 3.94 7.26
C ILE A 695 29.35 5.10 8.22
N GLY A 696 29.63 6.34 7.79
CA GLY A 696 29.32 7.55 8.56
C GLY A 696 30.51 8.12 9.33
N SER A 697 30.25 8.92 10.36
CA SER A 697 31.28 9.49 11.25
C SER A 697 31.70 8.51 12.35
N HIS A 698 30.79 7.64 12.77
CA HIS A 698 30.99 6.54 13.71
C HIS A 698 30.54 5.27 12.95
N PRO A 699 31.48 4.56 12.31
CA PRO A 699 31.17 3.41 11.48
C PRO A 699 31.27 2.11 12.29
N ALA A 700 30.15 1.40 12.41
CA ALA A 700 30.04 0.09 13.05
C ALA A 700 31.16 -0.87 12.61
N ASP A 701 31.82 -1.54 13.56
CA ASP A 701 32.88 -2.53 13.29
C ASP A 701 32.44 -3.98 13.56
N SER A 702 33.13 -4.69 14.43
CA SER A 702 33.06 -6.14 14.63
C SER A 702 32.81 -6.51 16.10
N GLY A 703 32.77 -5.53 17.00
CA GLY A 703 32.31 -5.72 18.38
C GLY A 703 30.79 -5.82 18.45
N ASP A 704 30.13 -4.94 17.72
CA ASP A 704 28.71 -4.61 17.67
C ASP A 704 27.82 -5.66 16.96
N PHE A 705 28.35 -6.84 16.59
CA PHE A 705 27.59 -7.90 15.90
C PHE A 705 27.93 -9.33 16.38
N SER A 706 26.91 -10.15 16.65
CA SER A 706 27.11 -11.55 17.08
C SER A 706 27.53 -12.49 15.93
N GLY A 707 28.86 -12.64 15.77
CA GLY A 707 29.46 -13.80 15.08
C GLY A 707 29.19 -13.92 13.58
N SER A 708 28.67 -12.89 12.90
CA SER A 708 28.35 -12.90 11.46
C SER A 708 29.06 -11.83 10.61
N TRP A 709 30.18 -11.31 11.11
CA TRP A 709 31.16 -10.59 10.27
C TRP A 709 31.80 -11.61 9.31
N ILE A 710 31.75 -11.50 7.98
CA ILE A 710 31.80 -10.28 7.15
C ILE A 710 30.72 -10.29 6.03
N GLY A 711 29.75 -11.20 6.07
CA GLY A 711 28.77 -11.38 5.01
C GLY A 711 28.11 -12.76 4.94
N GLY A 712 27.19 -12.94 4.00
CA GLY A 712 26.42 -14.17 3.81
C GLY A 712 25.81 -14.27 2.42
N SER A 713 24.72 -15.04 2.28
CA SER A 713 23.95 -15.13 1.04
C SER A 713 22.44 -15.06 1.27
N ALA A 714 21.75 -14.26 0.47
CA ALA A 714 20.31 -14.29 0.33
C ALA A 714 19.95 -15.38 -0.69
N TYR A 715 19.30 -16.44 -0.22
CA TYR A 715 18.84 -17.54 -1.06
C TYR A 715 17.39 -17.32 -1.49
N PHE A 716 17.15 -17.45 -2.79
CA PHE A 716 15.82 -17.51 -3.38
C PHE A 716 15.59 -18.92 -3.92
N PRO A 717 14.71 -19.74 -3.33
CA PRO A 717 14.25 -20.96 -3.99
C PRO A 717 13.45 -20.61 -5.26
N ALA A 718 13.05 -21.62 -6.04
CA ALA A 718 12.16 -21.40 -7.17
C ALA A 718 10.89 -20.62 -6.77
N ASN A 719 10.41 -19.77 -7.68
CA ASN A 719 9.25 -18.88 -7.59
C ASN A 719 9.26 -17.78 -6.51
N ALA A 720 10.15 -17.83 -5.51
CA ALA A 720 10.27 -16.78 -4.48
C ALA A 720 10.51 -15.37 -5.07
N VAL A 721 9.81 -14.36 -4.53
CA VAL A 721 9.88 -12.96 -5.00
C VAL A 721 10.80 -12.09 -4.15
N GLU A 722 11.11 -12.53 -2.93
CA GLU A 722 11.95 -11.84 -1.95
C GLU A 722 12.65 -12.85 -1.04
N ALA A 723 13.76 -12.41 -0.44
CA ALA A 723 14.52 -13.12 0.58
C ALA A 723 14.93 -12.12 1.67
N THR A 724 14.89 -12.54 2.93
CA THR A 724 15.21 -11.67 4.07
C THR A 724 16.67 -11.85 4.49
N VAL A 725 17.36 -10.73 4.74
CA VAL A 725 18.69 -10.70 5.36
C VAL A 725 18.54 -10.09 6.76
N ASN A 726 18.79 -10.93 7.76
CA ASN A 726 18.78 -10.54 9.17
C ASN A 726 20.23 -10.30 9.62
N ILE A 727 20.50 -9.12 10.15
CA ILE A 727 21.75 -8.77 10.81
C ILE A 727 21.46 -8.70 12.31
N TYR A 728 22.31 -9.29 13.14
CA TYR A 728 22.14 -9.30 14.59
C TYR A 728 23.20 -8.38 15.21
N VAL A 729 22.73 -7.25 15.73
CA VAL A 729 23.54 -6.28 16.48
C VAL A 729 23.58 -6.74 17.93
N THR A 730 24.76 -6.84 18.53
CA THR A 730 24.90 -7.21 19.94
C THR A 730 24.84 -5.95 20.80
N GLY A 731 23.91 -5.92 21.75
CA GLY A 731 23.77 -4.80 22.70
C GLY A 731 24.30 -5.16 24.09
N ASP A 732 24.92 -4.18 24.77
CA ASP A 732 25.45 -4.34 26.13
C ASP A 732 24.99 -3.26 27.15
N THR A 733 25.89 -2.53 27.81
CA THR A 733 25.58 -1.46 28.79
C THR A 733 26.60 -0.31 28.77
N ILE A 734 27.36 -0.18 27.67
CA ILE A 734 28.43 0.80 27.47
C ILE A 734 27.88 1.94 26.60
N ALA A 735 27.86 3.17 27.13
CA ALA A 735 27.39 4.32 26.36
C ALA A 735 28.42 4.73 25.29
N GLU A 736 28.09 4.48 24.02
CA GLU A 736 28.90 4.74 22.83
C GLU A 736 28.25 5.81 21.93
N HIS A 737 28.19 5.61 20.62
CA HIS A 737 27.64 6.56 19.65
C HIS A 737 26.61 5.87 18.73
N ASN A 738 25.73 6.63 18.09
CA ASN A 738 24.88 6.06 17.04
C ASN A 738 25.74 5.76 15.80
N GLU A 739 25.78 4.50 15.37
CA GLU A 739 26.72 4.01 14.38
C GLU A 739 26.07 3.53 13.08
N GLY A 740 26.71 3.83 11.94
CA GLY A 740 26.20 3.49 10.63
C GLY A 740 26.82 2.22 10.05
N PHE A 741 26.01 1.40 9.39
CA PHE A 741 26.49 0.27 8.58
C PHE A 741 25.73 0.15 7.25
N ARG A 742 26.30 -0.60 6.30
CA ARG A 742 25.77 -0.83 4.96
C ARG A 742 25.84 -2.31 4.60
N VAL A 743 24.71 -2.86 4.15
CA VAL A 743 24.63 -4.17 3.50
C VAL A 743 24.76 -3.96 1.99
N ASN A 744 25.88 -4.39 1.42
CA ASN A 744 26.10 -4.40 -0.03
C ASN A 744 25.80 -5.78 -0.62
N LEU A 745 25.06 -5.84 -1.73
CA LEU A 745 25.01 -7.03 -2.58
C LEU A 745 26.36 -7.22 -3.33
N GLY A 746 26.74 -8.47 -3.54
CA GLY A 746 27.99 -8.89 -4.16
C GLY A 746 27.79 -9.81 -5.35
N ALA A 747 28.53 -10.92 -5.40
CA ALA A 747 28.41 -11.90 -6.47
C ALA A 747 27.01 -12.56 -6.49
N LEU A 748 26.45 -12.70 -7.69
CA LEU A 748 25.15 -13.35 -7.91
C LEU A 748 25.32 -14.69 -8.63
N THR A 749 24.49 -15.66 -8.27
CA THR A 749 24.34 -16.94 -8.97
C THR A 749 22.92 -17.02 -9.50
N ASN A 750 22.76 -17.30 -10.80
CA ASN A 750 21.49 -17.27 -11.53
C ASN A 750 20.75 -15.91 -11.38
N GLY A 751 21.46 -14.79 -11.52
CA GLY A 751 20.87 -13.45 -11.41
C GLY A 751 21.79 -12.34 -11.88
N GLN A 752 21.25 -11.12 -11.96
CA GLN A 752 21.92 -9.88 -12.36
C GLN A 752 21.55 -8.73 -11.38
N MET A 753 22.46 -7.78 -11.19
CA MET A 753 22.28 -6.67 -10.24
C MET A 753 21.27 -5.66 -10.79
N GLY A 754 20.29 -5.26 -9.98
CA GLY A 754 19.37 -4.15 -10.30
C GLY A 754 19.77 -2.83 -9.64
N ASP A 755 18.91 -1.83 -9.82
CA ASP A 755 19.19 -0.42 -9.54
C ASP A 755 19.55 -0.09 -8.07
N SER A 756 19.12 -0.92 -7.11
CA SER A 756 19.49 -0.79 -5.68
C SER A 756 20.38 -1.95 -5.25
N THR A 757 21.69 -1.70 -5.17
CA THR A 757 22.73 -2.69 -4.87
C THR A 757 23.19 -2.66 -3.41
N ALA A 758 22.78 -1.68 -2.62
CA ALA A 758 23.16 -1.51 -1.22
C ALA A 758 22.01 -0.89 -0.40
N ALA A 759 21.97 -1.20 0.90
CA ALA A 759 21.03 -0.63 1.85
C ALA A 759 21.71 -0.32 3.18
N ASP A 760 21.30 0.77 3.83
CA ASP A 760 21.94 1.31 5.03
C ASP A 760 21.16 0.96 6.30
N GLY A 761 21.88 0.76 7.40
CA GLY A 761 21.35 0.62 8.75
C GLY A 761 22.00 1.63 9.71
N LEU A 762 21.30 1.93 10.80
CA LEU A 762 21.74 2.86 11.85
C LEU A 762 21.45 2.25 13.22
N ILE A 763 22.51 1.92 13.93
CA ILE A 763 22.47 1.54 15.34
C ILE A 763 22.25 2.81 16.15
N ILE A 764 21.35 2.74 17.13
CA ILE A 764 21.06 3.82 18.08
C ILE A 764 21.51 3.33 19.45
N ASN A 765 22.32 4.15 20.13
CA ASN A 765 22.67 3.92 21.52
C ASN A 765 21.44 4.22 22.40
N ASP A 766 20.78 3.19 22.94
CA ASP A 766 19.81 3.35 24.04
C ASP A 766 20.46 3.31 25.43
N ASP A 767 21.75 3.00 25.51
CA ASP A 767 22.49 2.96 26.76
C ASP A 767 22.61 4.34 27.42
N ALA A 768 21.78 4.53 28.44
CA ALA A 768 21.77 5.72 29.26
C ALA A 768 23.03 5.73 30.16
N THR A 769 23.89 6.73 29.97
CA THR A 769 24.99 7.03 30.89
C THR A 769 24.46 7.02 32.33
N PHE A 770 24.98 6.10 33.17
CA PHE A 770 24.54 5.93 34.55
C PHE A 770 24.39 7.27 35.29
N PRO A 771 23.37 7.44 36.15
CA PRO A 771 23.11 8.73 36.79
C PRO A 771 24.33 9.24 37.56
N VAL A 772 24.93 10.32 37.07
CA VAL A 772 26.15 10.94 37.61
C VAL A 772 25.82 12.22 38.38
N ALA A 773 26.57 12.48 39.44
CA ALA A 773 26.41 13.69 40.24
C ALA A 773 26.46 14.94 39.35
N THR A 774 25.34 15.65 39.20
CA THR A 774 25.21 16.75 38.24
C THR A 774 24.83 18.04 38.96
N LEU A 775 25.62 19.10 38.75
CA LEU A 775 25.46 20.42 39.34
C LEU A 775 24.71 21.39 38.42
N SER A 776 23.89 22.26 39.01
CA SER A 776 23.35 23.47 38.36
C SER A 776 23.39 24.64 39.34
N ILE A 777 23.57 25.86 38.83
CA ILE A 777 23.41 27.10 39.61
C ILE A 777 22.12 27.82 39.22
N ALA A 778 21.42 28.41 40.20
CA ALA A 778 20.23 29.21 40.00
C ALA A 778 20.17 30.38 41.01
N PRO A 779 19.53 31.51 40.67
CA PRO A 779 19.33 32.62 41.61
C PRO A 779 18.31 32.27 42.71
N LEU A 780 18.54 32.82 43.91
CA LEU A 780 17.60 32.84 45.03
C LEU A 780 17.11 34.27 45.35
N GLN A 781 18.00 35.26 45.20
CA GLN A 781 17.73 36.68 45.41
C GLN A 781 18.63 37.47 44.47
N VAL A 782 18.03 38.20 43.53
CA VAL A 782 18.68 38.95 42.44
C VAL A 782 17.91 40.23 42.18
N ASP A 783 18.47 41.10 41.34
CA ASP A 783 17.89 42.39 40.93
C ASP A 783 17.53 43.28 42.14
N VAL A 784 18.48 43.34 43.09
CA VAL A 784 18.39 44.08 44.35
C VAL A 784 18.95 45.49 44.16
N PRO A 785 18.36 46.53 44.77
CA PRO A 785 18.99 47.85 44.86
C PRO A 785 20.33 47.83 45.59
N GLU A 786 21.25 48.68 45.16
CA GLU A 786 22.58 48.85 45.79
C GLU A 786 22.46 49.37 47.23
N GLY A 787 21.61 50.38 47.47
CA GLY A 787 21.22 50.85 48.79
C GLY A 787 22.14 51.92 49.40
N GLN A 788 21.96 53.16 48.91
CA GLN A 788 22.46 54.50 49.30
C GLN A 788 23.72 54.71 50.20
N TRP A 789 23.97 53.91 51.24
CA TRP A 789 25.12 54.10 52.17
C TRP A 789 25.62 52.80 52.85
N LEU A 790 25.24 51.61 52.36
CA LEU A 790 25.60 50.30 52.94
C LEU A 790 25.82 49.27 51.82
N TYR A 791 25.97 47.98 52.18
CA TYR A 791 26.01 46.89 51.22
C TYR A 791 24.66 46.14 51.14
N SER A 792 24.25 45.79 49.91
CA SER A 792 23.15 44.88 49.60
C SER A 792 23.66 43.42 49.55
N THR A 793 22.80 42.42 49.30
CA THR A 793 23.25 41.02 49.16
C THR A 793 22.39 40.25 48.16
N HIS A 794 23.06 39.69 47.16
CA HIS A 794 22.50 38.80 46.14
C HIS A 794 22.81 37.34 46.54
N ARG A 795 21.93 36.40 46.20
CA ARG A 795 22.05 35.01 46.62
C ARG A 795 21.80 34.05 45.46
N PHE A 796 22.63 33.02 45.38
CA PHE A 796 22.53 31.94 44.41
C PHE A 796 22.57 30.58 45.12
N ARG A 797 22.05 29.53 44.48
CA ARG A 797 22.11 28.16 44.96
C ARG A 797 22.73 27.25 43.92
N VAL A 798 23.73 26.49 44.34
CA VAL A 798 24.25 25.35 43.58
C VAL A 798 23.53 24.10 44.06
N THR A 799 22.83 23.43 43.15
CA THR A 799 22.06 22.21 43.42
C THR A 799 22.76 21.01 42.80
N ARG A 800 22.91 19.93 43.58
CA ARG A 800 23.41 18.63 43.13
C ARG A 800 22.25 17.66 42.97
N SER A 801 22.05 17.21 41.74
CA SER A 801 21.07 16.21 41.35
C SER A 801 21.69 14.82 41.16
N GLN A 802 20.82 13.82 40.92
CA GLN A 802 21.19 12.42 40.70
C GLN A 802 22.01 11.82 41.86
N VAL A 803 23.24 11.35 41.62
CA VAL A 803 24.01 10.60 42.64
C VAL A 803 24.64 11.51 43.69
N THR A 804 24.24 11.30 44.95
CA THR A 804 24.72 12.03 46.12
C THR A 804 25.72 11.26 46.99
N SER A 805 26.02 9.98 46.70
CA SER A 805 26.79 9.10 47.60
C SER A 805 28.31 9.35 47.65
N GLY A 806 28.88 10.02 46.65
CA GLY A 806 30.30 10.39 46.60
C GLY A 806 30.57 11.87 46.93
N PHE A 807 31.84 12.26 47.01
CA PHE A 807 32.23 13.68 47.02
C PHE A 807 32.13 14.31 45.63
N CYS A 808 31.87 15.60 45.59
CA CYS A 808 31.88 16.44 44.39
C CYS A 808 32.56 17.78 44.74
N THR A 809 33.47 18.28 43.91
CA THR A 809 34.10 19.61 44.05
C THR A 809 33.82 20.47 42.83
N VAL A 810 33.72 21.79 43.02
CA VAL A 810 33.50 22.76 41.93
C VAL A 810 34.12 24.12 42.29
N GLU A 811 34.63 24.84 41.31
CA GLU A 811 35.04 26.24 41.45
C GLU A 811 33.89 27.18 41.08
N VAL A 812 33.79 28.30 41.82
CA VAL A 812 32.76 29.34 41.60
C VAL A 812 33.46 30.65 41.21
N VAL A 813 33.08 31.22 40.08
CA VAL A 813 33.68 32.43 39.49
C VAL A 813 32.63 33.52 39.33
N LEU A 814 32.96 34.74 39.78
CA LEU A 814 32.19 35.97 39.59
C LEU A 814 32.74 36.75 38.39
N SER A 815 31.87 37.30 37.55
CA SER A 815 32.25 38.20 36.46
C SER A 815 31.20 39.27 36.24
N GLY A 816 31.60 40.52 36.02
CA GLY A 816 30.76 41.49 35.32
C GLY A 816 30.51 41.03 33.89
N ASP A 817 29.29 41.25 33.38
CA ASP A 817 28.91 40.98 31.99
C ASP A 817 27.67 41.82 31.57
N GLY A 818 27.35 41.83 30.28
CA GLY A 818 26.27 42.66 29.72
C GLY A 818 26.75 44.00 29.17
N SER A 819 25.82 44.96 29.04
CA SER A 819 26.08 46.29 28.45
C SER A 819 26.70 47.30 29.43
N PHE A 820 26.42 47.11 30.72
CA PHE A 820 27.02 47.81 31.85
C PHE A 820 27.48 46.71 32.81
N PRO A 821 28.69 46.17 32.64
CA PRO A 821 29.20 45.09 33.47
C PRO A 821 29.68 45.64 34.81
N ALA A 822 29.27 45.05 35.92
CA ALA A 822 29.77 45.41 37.25
C ALA A 822 31.28 45.10 37.37
N ASP A 823 32.07 45.98 37.97
CA ASP A 823 33.51 45.79 38.20
C ASP A 823 33.87 45.52 39.67
N ASP A 824 35.12 45.72 40.08
CA ASP A 824 35.58 45.38 41.43
C ASP A 824 35.16 46.44 42.49
N ASP A 825 34.84 47.68 42.11
CA ASP A 825 34.40 48.72 43.05
C ASP A 825 32.95 48.47 43.55
N ASP A 826 32.13 47.75 42.77
CA ASP A 826 30.70 47.48 43.06
C ASP A 826 30.48 46.37 44.09
N PHE A 827 31.52 45.63 44.49
CA PHE A 827 31.40 44.45 45.38
C PHE A 827 32.01 44.68 46.76
N TYR A 828 31.19 44.56 47.81
CA TYR A 828 31.66 44.75 49.18
C TYR A 828 32.43 43.51 49.69
N GLY A 829 33.75 43.54 49.53
CA GLY A 829 34.67 42.53 50.09
C GLY A 829 34.77 41.24 49.27
N SER A 830 34.28 41.26 48.02
CA SER A 830 34.59 40.28 46.97
C SER A 830 35.28 41.01 45.81
N SER A 831 35.86 40.27 44.86
CA SER A 831 36.30 40.80 43.57
C SER A 831 35.82 39.88 42.46
N THR A 832 35.84 40.35 41.22
CA THR A 832 35.70 39.51 40.04
C THR A 832 36.80 38.43 40.00
N GLY A 833 36.53 37.31 39.32
CA GLY A 833 37.38 36.12 39.28
C GLY A 833 36.92 34.99 40.20
N LEU A 834 37.86 34.12 40.58
CA LEU A 834 37.58 32.92 41.39
C LEU A 834 37.25 33.30 42.84
N LEU A 835 36.00 33.11 43.25
CA LEU A 835 35.56 33.35 44.64
C LEU A 835 36.08 32.25 45.57
N ASN A 836 35.80 30.98 45.26
CA ASN A 836 36.19 29.84 46.10
C ASN A 836 36.04 28.49 45.37
N THR A 837 36.66 27.44 45.92
CA THR A 837 36.40 26.04 45.55
C THR A 837 35.52 25.38 46.62
N TYR A 838 34.34 24.92 46.23
CA TYR A 838 33.37 24.29 47.14
C TYR A 838 33.44 22.76 47.03
N GLN A 839 33.18 22.07 48.15
CA GLN A 839 33.11 20.61 48.22
C GLN A 839 31.79 20.14 48.84
N MET A 840 31.04 19.33 48.10
CA MET A 840 29.81 18.68 48.53
C MET A 840 30.12 17.25 48.97
N GLY A 841 29.81 16.92 50.22
CA GLY A 841 30.01 15.59 50.78
C GLY A 841 28.93 14.58 50.37
N PRO A 842 29.11 13.29 50.74
CA PRO A 842 28.06 12.29 50.63
C PRO A 842 26.76 12.74 51.29
N GLY A 843 25.66 12.66 50.55
CA GLY A 843 24.31 13.10 50.97
C GLY A 843 24.03 14.60 50.86
N THR A 844 25.02 15.44 50.55
CA THR A 844 24.81 16.89 50.37
C THR A 844 24.14 17.18 49.02
N THR A 845 23.00 17.87 49.04
CA THR A 845 22.17 18.15 47.84
C THR A 845 22.23 19.60 47.34
N HIS A 846 22.64 20.58 48.15
CA HIS A 846 22.87 21.95 47.70
C HIS A 846 23.86 22.70 48.61
N PHE A 847 24.35 23.84 48.13
CA PHE A 847 24.90 24.92 48.95
C PHE A 847 24.47 26.28 48.38
N ASP A 848 24.54 27.32 49.21
CA ASP A 848 24.18 28.69 48.84
C ASP A 848 25.46 29.54 48.74
N ILE A 849 25.45 30.52 47.83
CA ILE A 849 26.48 31.55 47.62
C ILE A 849 25.82 32.89 47.91
N GLU A 850 26.51 33.77 48.65
CA GLU A 850 26.05 35.11 48.98
C GLU A 850 27.08 36.12 48.44
N ILE A 851 26.64 37.07 47.63
CA ILE A 851 27.47 38.12 46.98
C ILE A 851 27.07 39.47 47.57
N PRO A 852 27.92 40.12 48.39
CA PRO A 852 27.66 41.47 48.88
C PRO A 852 27.99 42.51 47.81
N VAL A 853 27.05 43.40 47.53
CA VAL A 853 27.19 44.52 46.58
C VAL A 853 27.29 45.82 47.39
N ALA A 854 28.22 46.71 47.06
CA ALA A 854 28.30 48.04 47.64
C ALA A 854 27.24 48.97 47.03
N GLY A 855 26.85 50.03 47.72
CA GLY A 855 26.01 51.09 47.17
C GLY A 855 26.39 52.46 47.75
N ASP A 856 26.32 53.50 46.91
CA ASP A 856 26.66 54.88 47.32
C ASP A 856 25.61 55.94 46.94
N GLY A 857 26.03 57.15 46.56
CA GLY A 857 25.20 58.35 46.36
C GLY A 857 25.35 58.97 44.96
N LYS A 858 25.66 58.16 43.94
CA LYS A 858 26.16 58.54 42.60
C LYS A 858 25.19 58.02 41.53
N LEU A 859 24.79 58.88 40.59
CA LEU A 859 23.76 58.53 39.61
C LEU A 859 24.32 57.68 38.44
N GLU A 860 24.27 56.35 38.57
CA GLU A 860 24.85 55.40 37.60
C GLU A 860 23.82 54.70 36.71
N GLN A 861 24.09 53.49 36.21
CA GLN A 861 23.14 52.65 35.46
C GLN A 861 22.89 51.34 36.20
N ASN A 862 21.88 50.58 35.79
CA ASN A 862 21.71 49.22 36.34
C ASN A 862 22.77 48.29 35.72
N GLU A 863 23.82 47.99 36.47
CA GLU A 863 24.88 47.06 36.07
C GLU A 863 24.48 45.59 36.24
N HIS A 864 25.26 44.68 35.63
CA HIS A 864 24.99 43.25 35.62
C HIS A 864 26.25 42.42 35.85
N PHE A 865 26.06 41.29 36.52
CA PHE A 865 27.10 40.29 36.77
C PHE A 865 26.53 38.87 36.69
N SER A 866 27.41 37.89 36.49
CA SER A 866 27.07 36.47 36.59
C SER A 866 28.03 35.66 37.45
N VAL A 867 27.46 34.61 38.06
CA VAL A 867 28.15 33.63 38.90
C VAL A 867 28.14 32.29 38.18
N SER A 868 29.32 31.77 37.86
CA SER A 868 29.51 30.58 37.02
C SER A 868 30.24 29.45 37.75
N LEU A 869 30.01 28.22 37.30
CA LEU A 869 30.63 27.00 37.81
C LEU A 869 31.69 26.50 36.83
N GLN A 870 32.86 26.11 37.33
CA GLN A 870 33.94 25.53 36.52
C GLN A 870 34.70 24.42 37.26
N ASN A 871 35.62 23.75 36.54
CA ASN A 871 36.57 22.76 37.06
C ASN A 871 35.96 21.71 38.03
N PRO A 872 34.86 21.03 37.64
CA PRO A 872 34.21 20.06 38.51
C PRO A 872 35.05 18.77 38.66
N SER A 873 34.96 18.10 39.82
CA SER A 873 35.56 16.78 40.03
C SER A 873 34.68 15.89 40.90
N GLY A 874 34.54 14.61 40.51
CA GLY A 874 33.56 13.69 41.09
C GLY A 874 32.10 13.98 40.68
N CYS A 875 31.90 14.91 39.74
CA CYS A 875 30.61 15.38 39.26
C CYS A 875 30.76 16.12 37.92
N PHE A 876 29.64 16.41 37.27
CA PHE A 876 29.53 17.23 36.05
C PHE A 876 28.71 18.50 36.34
N ILE A 877 28.77 19.47 35.44
CA ILE A 877 27.94 20.68 35.45
C ILE A 877 26.94 20.56 34.31
N ALA A 878 25.67 20.91 34.54
CA ALA A 878 24.64 20.94 33.50
C ALA A 878 24.89 22.13 32.56
N ASN A 879 25.07 21.84 31.27
CA ASN A 879 25.37 22.85 30.22
C ASN A 879 24.40 24.04 30.27
N ASP A 880 23.10 23.77 30.42
CA ASP A 880 22.02 24.76 30.38
C ASP A 880 21.85 25.52 31.71
N SER A 881 22.71 25.30 32.70
CA SER A 881 22.66 25.92 34.03
C SER A 881 24.05 26.03 34.69
N ALA A 882 25.07 26.30 33.88
CA ALA A 882 26.46 26.48 34.31
C ALA A 882 26.76 27.90 34.85
N SER A 883 25.90 28.89 34.58
CA SER A 883 26.00 30.26 35.08
C SER A 883 24.62 30.85 35.41
N ALA A 884 24.57 31.81 36.34
CA ALA A 884 23.37 32.56 36.71
C ALA A 884 23.69 34.05 36.89
N GLY A 885 22.88 34.93 36.30
CA GLY A 885 23.06 36.39 36.34
C GLY A 885 22.22 37.11 37.39
N SER A 886 22.54 38.39 37.62
CA SER A 886 21.77 39.37 38.39
C SER A 886 22.08 40.78 37.92
N TYR A 887 21.10 41.67 37.93
CA TYR A 887 21.36 43.11 37.92
C TYR A 887 21.66 43.63 39.34
N ILE A 888 22.41 44.72 39.40
CA ILE A 888 22.46 45.71 40.48
C ILE A 888 21.49 46.83 40.04
N ILE A 889 20.68 47.37 40.96
CA ILE A 889 19.67 48.38 40.64
C ILE A 889 20.01 49.71 41.31
N ASN A 890 20.18 50.75 40.50
CA ASN A 890 20.44 52.11 40.97
C ASN A 890 19.21 52.72 41.67
N ASP A 891 19.39 53.30 42.87
CA ASP A 891 18.34 54.00 43.64
C ASP A 891 18.58 55.50 43.91
N ASP A 892 19.36 56.16 43.04
CA ASP A 892 19.87 57.53 43.20
C ASP A 892 19.22 58.64 42.36
N SER A 893 19.41 59.90 42.80
CA SER A 893 18.45 61.00 42.49
C SER A 893 18.93 62.08 41.51
N GLY A 894 18.22 62.24 40.39
CA GLY A 894 18.48 63.26 39.35
C GLY A 894 17.35 64.28 39.11
N ILE A 895 17.68 65.44 38.54
CA ILE A 895 16.83 66.61 38.23
C ILE A 895 17.08 67.12 36.79
N TRP A 896 16.03 67.46 36.04
CA TRP A 896 16.14 67.98 34.66
C TRP A 896 15.03 68.98 34.30
N ILE A 897 15.10 69.59 33.10
CA ILE A 897 14.09 70.50 32.54
C ILE A 897 13.68 70.06 31.13
N GLY A 898 12.42 70.32 30.75
CA GLY A 898 11.93 70.18 29.38
C GLY A 898 11.00 71.34 28.99
N THR A 899 10.97 71.68 27.70
CA THR A 899 10.07 72.71 27.16
C THR A 899 8.63 72.21 27.11
N VAL A 900 7.65 73.04 27.51
CA VAL A 900 6.21 72.77 27.31
C VAL A 900 5.64 73.65 26.21
N THR A 901 5.95 74.96 26.21
CA THR A 901 5.66 75.87 25.08
C THR A 901 6.91 75.97 24.20
N THR A 902 6.98 75.23 23.10
CA THR A 902 8.13 75.27 22.17
C THR A 902 8.08 76.44 21.19
N LEU A 903 6.87 76.89 20.84
CA LEU A 903 6.60 77.92 19.86
C LEU A 903 5.31 78.67 20.25
N ALA A 904 5.33 79.99 20.27
CA ALA A 904 4.12 80.82 20.34
C ALA A 904 4.37 82.19 19.71
N ALA A 905 3.32 82.81 19.18
CA ALA A 905 3.39 84.18 18.70
C ALA A 905 3.45 85.17 19.87
N GLU A 906 4.11 86.32 19.67
CA GLU A 906 4.14 87.38 20.67
C GLU A 906 2.76 88.02 20.87
N GLY A 907 2.09 88.38 19.76
CA GLY A 907 0.77 89.00 19.67
C GLY A 907 0.73 90.52 19.94
N ASP A 908 -0.20 91.23 19.28
CA ASP A 908 -0.36 92.70 19.17
C ASP A 908 -0.11 93.57 20.43
N SER A 909 -0.25 92.98 21.62
CA SER A 909 0.05 93.63 22.90
C SER A 909 -0.03 92.66 24.09
N GLY A 910 0.85 92.84 25.07
CA GLY A 910 0.65 92.35 26.43
C GLY A 910 1.72 91.37 26.89
N ALA A 911 1.32 90.12 27.17
CA ALA A 911 2.20 89.10 27.70
C ALA A 911 1.77 87.68 27.28
N THR A 912 2.62 86.99 26.52
CA THR A 912 2.46 85.59 26.12
C THR A 912 3.25 84.67 27.06
N LEU A 913 2.65 83.53 27.45
CA LEU A 913 3.17 82.65 28.49
C LEU A 913 3.88 81.41 27.91
N PHE A 914 5.19 81.35 28.07
CA PHE A 914 6.01 80.19 27.75
C PHE A 914 6.22 79.32 28.99
N SER A 915 5.76 78.07 28.95
CA SER A 915 5.88 77.13 30.07
C SER A 915 7.00 76.12 29.87
N PHE A 916 7.65 75.74 30.96
CA PHE A 916 8.72 74.75 31.05
C PHE A 916 8.46 73.85 32.26
N LEU A 917 8.73 72.55 32.13
CA LEU A 917 8.54 71.58 33.20
C LEU A 917 9.91 71.18 33.76
N VAL A 918 10.11 71.39 35.06
CA VAL A 918 11.30 70.91 35.79
C VAL A 918 10.90 69.68 36.57
N GLN A 919 11.65 68.59 36.43
CA GLN A 919 11.32 67.26 36.96
C GLN A 919 12.47 66.68 37.80
N ARG A 920 12.14 65.71 38.65
CA ARG A 920 13.03 65.00 39.57
C ARG A 920 12.59 63.54 39.74
N ALA A 921 13.55 62.62 39.89
CA ALA A 921 13.28 61.19 40.01
C ALA A 921 13.98 60.51 41.20
N TYR A 922 13.62 59.24 41.40
CA TYR A 922 14.15 58.23 42.33
C TYR A 922 13.94 58.52 43.82
N SER A 923 14.33 59.67 44.36
CA SER A 923 13.99 60.08 45.74
C SER A 923 13.31 61.45 45.78
N ASP A 924 11.99 61.46 46.01
CA ASP A 924 11.20 62.66 46.26
C ASP A 924 11.10 63.01 47.77
N VAL A 925 11.54 62.10 48.64
CA VAL A 925 11.28 62.07 50.09
C VAL A 925 11.79 63.31 50.84
N ASN A 926 12.86 63.93 50.35
CA ASN A 926 13.43 65.18 50.88
C ASN A 926 13.16 66.35 49.93
N ALA A 927 13.07 67.57 50.47
CA ALA A 927 12.95 68.79 49.66
C ALA A 927 14.18 69.01 48.77
N ALA A 928 13.99 69.61 47.60
CA ALA A 928 15.05 69.91 46.63
C ALA A 928 14.85 71.29 45.97
N SER A 929 15.89 71.82 45.33
CA SER A 929 15.82 73.08 44.59
C SER A 929 16.86 73.17 43.48
N VAL A 930 16.58 73.97 42.45
CA VAL A 930 17.49 74.25 41.33
C VAL A 930 17.27 75.68 40.82
N GLN A 931 18.34 76.39 40.46
CA GLN A 931 18.29 77.76 39.96
C GLN A 931 18.10 77.78 38.44
N TYR A 932 17.52 78.85 37.88
CA TYR A 932 17.36 79.00 36.43
C TYR A 932 17.71 80.41 35.92
N THR A 933 18.16 80.49 34.66
CA THR A 933 18.41 81.74 33.92
C THR A 933 17.92 81.63 32.47
N VAL A 934 17.44 82.73 31.90
CA VAL A 934 17.06 82.85 30.48
C VAL A 934 18.13 83.58 29.67
N SER A 935 18.28 83.22 28.39
CA SER A 935 19.13 83.93 27.41
C SER A 935 18.69 83.66 25.97
N GLY A 936 18.74 84.66 25.09
CA GLY A 936 18.59 84.48 23.63
C GLY A 936 19.62 83.54 23.03
N ILE A 937 19.22 82.80 21.97
CA ILE A 937 20.05 81.83 21.24
C ILE A 937 19.76 81.84 19.74
N GLY A 938 20.61 81.21 18.93
CA GLY A 938 20.35 81.01 17.49
C GLY A 938 20.80 82.18 16.61
N THR A 939 20.20 82.28 15.41
CA THR A 939 20.52 83.31 14.41
C THR A 939 19.76 84.62 14.62
N SER A 940 18.60 84.52 15.25
CA SER A 940 17.76 85.63 15.71
C SER A 940 17.54 85.38 17.21
N PRO A 941 18.44 85.88 18.08
CA PRO A 941 18.36 85.64 19.51
C PRO A 941 17.47 86.69 20.17
N ALA A 942 16.41 86.19 20.82
CA ALA A 942 15.55 86.96 21.71
C ALA A 942 16.38 87.87 22.65
N ASP A 943 16.03 89.15 22.71
CA ASP A 943 16.77 90.24 23.36
C ASP A 943 16.24 90.41 24.82
N ALA A 944 16.38 91.59 25.41
CA ALA A 944 15.77 91.94 26.67
C ALA A 944 14.35 92.53 26.50
N ALA A 945 14.05 93.13 25.34
CA ALA A 945 12.80 93.88 25.09
C ALA A 945 11.55 92.98 25.06
N ASP A 946 11.66 91.87 24.33
CA ASP A 946 10.70 90.79 24.10
C ASP A 946 10.40 89.94 25.36
N PHE A 947 10.93 90.30 26.53
CA PHE A 947 10.50 89.77 27.84
C PHE A 947 9.85 90.86 28.71
N VAL A 948 8.75 90.49 29.37
CA VAL A 948 7.97 91.41 30.22
C VAL A 948 8.85 92.01 31.33
N GLY A 949 9.20 93.29 31.14
CA GLY A 949 10.06 94.06 32.06
C GLY A 949 11.34 94.61 31.43
N GLY A 950 11.69 94.23 30.20
CA GLY A 950 12.90 94.73 29.52
C GLY A 950 14.19 94.07 30.03
N SER A 951 14.14 92.78 30.41
CA SER A 951 15.28 92.03 30.93
C SER A 951 15.05 90.51 30.91
N PHE A 952 16.08 89.73 30.56
CA PHE A 952 16.04 88.25 30.65
C PHE A 952 15.63 87.74 32.05
N PRO A 953 14.58 86.89 32.16
CA PRO A 953 14.17 86.32 33.43
C PRO A 953 15.19 85.36 34.09
N SER A 954 15.13 85.25 35.41
CA SER A 954 15.92 84.30 36.20
C SER A 954 15.28 84.05 37.58
N GLY A 955 15.65 82.97 38.25
CA GLY A 955 15.10 82.64 39.57
C GLY A 955 15.49 81.27 40.12
N THR A 956 14.59 80.66 40.88
CA THR A 956 14.79 79.34 41.50
C THR A 956 13.49 78.55 41.49
N VAL A 957 13.57 77.27 41.14
CA VAL A 957 12.48 76.30 41.23
C VAL A 957 12.73 75.41 42.46
N SER A 958 11.70 75.23 43.27
CA SER A 958 11.75 74.43 44.51
C SER A 958 10.76 73.28 44.46
N PHE A 959 11.19 72.11 44.93
CA PHE A 959 10.38 70.92 45.13
C PHE A 959 10.15 70.71 46.62
N ALA A 960 8.89 70.61 47.03
CA ALA A 960 8.53 70.13 48.37
C ALA A 960 8.88 68.63 48.53
N PRO A 961 8.96 68.10 49.77
CA PRO A 961 8.98 66.65 49.99
C PRO A 961 7.76 65.99 49.35
N GLY A 962 7.97 64.93 48.57
CA GLY A 962 6.92 64.27 47.79
C GLY A 962 6.56 64.97 46.46
N GLN A 963 7.38 65.92 45.99
CA GLN A 963 7.16 66.62 44.72
C GLN A 963 8.23 66.25 43.69
N SER A 964 7.79 65.63 42.59
CA SER A 964 8.63 65.21 41.45
C SER A 964 8.60 66.16 40.25
N GLU A 965 7.67 67.11 40.19
CA GLU A 965 7.55 68.06 39.07
C GLU A 965 7.14 69.47 39.51
N SER A 966 7.57 70.49 38.76
CA SER A 966 7.25 71.90 39.00
C SER A 966 7.27 72.70 37.69
N VAL A 967 6.29 73.57 37.49
CA VAL A 967 6.13 74.36 36.25
C VAL A 967 6.75 75.74 36.41
N LEU A 968 7.71 76.05 35.54
CA LEU A 968 8.30 77.36 35.36
C LEU A 968 7.58 78.09 34.22
N VAL A 969 7.21 79.35 34.42
CA VAL A 969 6.57 80.20 33.41
C VAL A 969 7.43 81.43 33.13
N ILE A 970 7.75 81.62 31.86
CA ILE A 970 8.44 82.77 31.29
C ILE A 970 7.39 83.65 30.60
N GLN A 971 7.52 84.97 30.70
CA GLN A 971 6.58 85.93 30.12
C GLN A 971 7.27 86.72 29.00
N VAL A 972 6.87 86.44 27.78
CA VAL A 972 7.26 87.16 26.57
C VAL A 972 6.36 88.39 26.42
N ALA A 973 6.93 89.55 26.15
CA ALA A 973 6.17 90.74 25.76
C ALA A 973 5.80 90.63 24.27
N GLY A 974 4.72 91.28 23.85
CA GLY A 974 4.39 91.41 22.42
C GLY A 974 4.00 92.84 22.09
N ASP A 975 4.39 93.30 20.91
CA ASP A 975 3.99 94.61 20.37
C ASP A 975 3.47 94.57 18.92
N LEU A 976 3.92 95.48 18.05
CA LEU A 976 3.42 95.69 16.68
C LEU A 976 4.57 95.93 15.67
N THR A 977 5.74 95.33 15.92
CA THR A 977 6.99 95.60 15.19
C THR A 977 7.38 94.37 14.36
N PRO A 978 7.39 94.43 13.01
CA PRO A 978 7.73 93.26 12.18
C PRO A 978 9.20 92.82 12.30
N GLU A 979 9.46 91.87 13.20
CA GLU A 979 10.77 91.32 13.54
C GLU A 979 10.91 89.85 13.05
N PRO A 980 12.06 89.15 13.17
CA PRO A 980 12.15 87.74 12.79
C PRO A 980 11.55 86.82 13.87
N ASP A 981 11.34 85.53 13.55
CA ASP A 981 11.12 84.51 14.60
C ASP A 981 12.40 84.39 15.45
N GLU A 982 12.28 84.53 16.77
CA GLU A 982 13.41 84.65 17.70
C GLU A 982 13.45 83.53 18.76
N SER A 983 14.64 83.12 19.17
CA SER A 983 14.83 81.94 20.03
C SER A 983 15.47 82.25 21.37
N PHE A 984 15.02 81.60 22.44
CA PHE A 984 15.58 81.69 23.79
C PHE A 984 15.74 80.33 24.48
N ARG A 985 16.63 80.31 25.48
CA ARG A 985 17.00 79.14 26.28
C ARG A 985 16.79 79.40 27.76
N VAL A 986 16.22 78.44 28.46
CA VAL A 986 16.21 78.34 29.92
C VAL A 986 17.29 77.34 30.34
N THR A 987 18.20 77.73 31.23
CA THR A 987 19.28 76.86 31.75
C THR A 987 19.19 76.69 33.26
N LEU A 988 19.28 75.45 33.74
CA LEU A 988 19.36 75.07 35.15
C LEU A 988 20.78 75.17 35.70
N SER A 989 20.91 75.44 37.00
CA SER A 989 22.19 75.41 37.74
C SER A 989 21.98 75.21 39.24
N ASN A 990 23.05 74.90 39.97
CA ASN A 990 23.09 74.90 41.45
C ASN A 990 21.98 74.06 42.11
N ALA A 991 21.81 72.81 41.69
CA ALA A 991 20.85 71.90 42.31
C ALA A 991 21.24 71.51 43.75
N GLN A 992 20.24 71.21 44.56
CA GLN A 992 20.36 70.65 45.91
C GLN A 992 19.28 69.57 46.10
N GLY A 993 19.62 68.41 46.66
CA GLY A 993 18.69 67.28 46.84
C GLY A 993 18.56 66.34 45.61
N GLY A 994 19.56 66.36 44.73
CA GLY A 994 19.71 65.53 43.54
C GLY A 994 20.72 66.17 42.57
N GLU A 995 21.30 65.39 41.67
CA GLU A 995 22.20 65.91 40.61
C GLU A 995 21.41 66.50 39.42
N ILE A 996 22.01 67.42 38.65
CA ILE A 996 21.41 67.86 37.39
C ILE A 996 21.85 66.90 36.28
N THR A 997 20.91 66.37 35.50
CA THR A 997 21.25 65.47 34.39
C THR A 997 22.08 66.18 33.30
N PRO A 998 22.79 65.46 32.42
CA PRO A 998 23.68 66.05 31.42
C PRO A 998 23.04 67.00 30.38
N LEU A 999 21.71 67.18 30.38
CA LEU A 999 20.97 68.14 29.57
C LEU A 999 20.28 69.19 30.47
N PRO A 1000 21.01 70.18 31.00
CA PRO A 1000 20.49 71.13 31.99
C PRO A 1000 19.67 72.28 31.39
N HIS A 1001 19.14 72.18 30.17
CA HIS A 1001 18.51 73.31 29.48
C HIS A 1001 17.36 72.92 28.55
N ALA A 1002 16.48 73.90 28.29
CA ALA A 1002 15.30 73.77 27.45
C ALA A 1002 15.12 75.04 26.60
N ASP A 1003 14.80 74.88 25.32
CA ASP A 1003 14.76 75.96 24.33
C ASP A 1003 13.33 76.20 23.84
N ALA A 1004 13.01 77.45 23.47
CA ALA A 1004 11.72 77.87 22.91
C ALA A 1004 11.89 79.02 21.89
N ILE A 1005 10.85 79.26 21.09
CA ILE A 1005 10.85 80.22 19.98
C ILE A 1005 9.62 81.14 20.07
N ILE A 1006 9.85 82.44 19.94
CA ILE A 1006 8.88 83.52 19.76
C ILE A 1006 8.64 83.67 18.25
N VAL A 1007 7.38 83.73 17.83
CA VAL A 1007 6.99 83.98 16.43
C VAL A 1007 6.52 85.41 16.29
N ASN A 1008 7.03 86.12 15.29
CA ASN A 1008 6.46 87.41 14.89
C ASN A 1008 5.18 87.17 14.07
N ASP A 1009 4.05 87.75 14.47
CA ASP A 1009 2.79 87.76 13.71
C ASP A 1009 2.45 89.07 12.96
N ASP A 1010 3.33 90.08 13.00
CA ASP A 1010 3.21 91.35 12.29
C ASP A 1010 3.69 91.35 10.83
N VAL A 1011 3.07 92.23 10.02
CA VAL A 1011 3.24 92.29 8.56
C VAL A 1011 3.72 93.63 8.02
N ALA A 1012 4.81 93.60 7.24
CA ALA A 1012 5.28 94.75 6.48
C ALA A 1012 4.42 94.98 5.21
N GLY A 1013 3.88 96.20 5.05
CA GLY A 1013 2.89 96.53 4.01
C GLY A 1013 3.45 96.73 2.58
N ASP A 1014 2.70 96.24 1.58
CA ASP A 1014 3.04 96.28 0.13
C ASP A 1014 2.41 97.47 -0.61
N LEU A 1015 3.07 97.98 -1.66
CA LEU A 1015 2.66 99.15 -2.46
C LEU A 1015 3.07 99.09 -3.95
N ILE A 1016 2.28 98.38 -4.77
CA ILE A 1016 2.21 98.54 -6.23
C ILE A 1016 0.70 98.52 -6.58
N PHE A 1017 0.02 99.55 -7.10
CA PHE A 1017 0.36 100.49 -8.18
C PHE A 1017 -0.16 101.93 -7.94
N ALA A 1018 0.44 102.93 -8.59
CA ALA A 1018 -0.18 104.25 -8.80
C ALA A 1018 0.20 104.90 -10.17
N ASN A 1019 -0.66 104.68 -11.17
CA ASN A 1019 -0.97 105.47 -12.39
C ASN A 1019 0.02 106.54 -12.93
N GLY A 1020 0.29 106.54 -14.26
CA GLY A 1020 0.77 107.77 -14.94
C GLY A 1020 1.20 107.69 -16.42
N PHE A 1021 0.24 107.80 -17.35
CA PHE A 1021 0.22 108.43 -18.70
C PHE A 1021 1.49 108.66 -19.59
N GLU A 1022 1.18 108.64 -20.91
CA GLU A 1022 2.00 108.92 -22.13
C GLU A 1022 2.99 107.82 -22.58
#